data_AF-A0A970IXA8-F1
#
_entry.id   AF-A0A970IXA8-F1
#
_cell.length_a   1.000
_cell.length_b   1.000
_cell.length_c   1.000
_cell.angle_alpha   90.00
_cell.angle_beta   90.00
_cell.angle_gamma   90.00
#
_symmetry.space_group_name_H-M   'P 1'
#
loop_
_entity.id
_entity.type
_entity.pdbx_description
1 polymer ?
#
loop_
_entity_poly.entity_id
_entity_poly.type
_entity_poly.pdbx_seq_one_letter_code
_entity_poly.pdbx_strand_id
1 'polypeptide(L)'
;MKSAKEMTLKEKIGQLFFFGFPGNELSPEIIALIEEYKLGNIILFARNIKTPRQLFELNKEIHDRISRATGIMPLIAIDQEGGMVTRIMNGVTFPPGNMTMAATDREMAYRVGKIVGEELRALGINMNLAPVLDVNNNPDNPVIGVRSFSDDPETVARFGLEYIRGLQGAGIIATGKHFPGHGDTALDSHYALPVIGHDKDRLDRVELYPFRRAIENNIDAIMSAHVIFPAYENGELPATLSEKVLTGLLRGELGFGGLIVSDCMEMKAIDDHFTAPRGALAGLLAGLDMVFISHAPEKQRAALELLTATVESGEFPLSLLDEKAERILRYKEKIYPTIKEHFYNRDYDAATAVLTSSEHRNTAAAVVDASLTKVKGKDFRPVGKTLVIAPDPRAVTIAEDKVAALSITDAVRHSGLPYDVVKIERNIASDTIDEIVSRARDYQTVVICTWNAASTGQAELARKLYRACADLYVISTRNPYDIFAFPEIDNYLCLYEYTPNSVATLLKYLKGEIYPSGKLPVRLWRPPKIGASLYVGLPDYALEKNIEYLRLLKRHGIDRIFISGHMPEMKAGFEGELREIVSVANDLGMKVILDISPAAFSKITLPPIYALRLDYGFSREEIVRLANEADYRIELNASTISEEDLRYLLNRGTRPERLRISHNFYPKPYTGLSHEEVLKKNLAFRKYGFKVAAFIPSQVNKRPPLYEGLPTVEDHRRMPLLAALSEVAGLELDEIYFGDAYVGEDELAAALAYDGKTVYVPLALYPGITDNEKAMLLREHRNRLDATPYFIRSSVRSRDAAIKPRNTVARGLCEVTVDNELFGRYQGEVAIMTSDLPADRRVNVVGKAIVTDFAINEIRKGKKFKFILTGENS
;
A
#
# COMPACT_ATOMS: atom_id res chain seq x y z
N MET A 1 -17.45 -31.42 -25.26
CA MET A 1 -16.00 -31.67 -25.11
C MET A 1 -15.83 -33.03 -24.45
N LYS A 2 -14.62 -33.59 -24.50
CA LYS A 2 -14.27 -34.85 -23.84
C LYS A 2 -14.40 -34.71 -22.32
N SER A 3 -14.95 -35.70 -21.63
CA SER A 3 -14.98 -35.78 -20.16
C SER A 3 -13.64 -36.27 -19.60
N ALA A 4 -13.35 -35.97 -18.32
CA ALA A 4 -12.09 -36.39 -17.68
C ALA A 4 -11.86 -37.91 -17.73
N LYS A 5 -12.93 -38.71 -17.67
CA LYS A 5 -12.86 -40.17 -17.73
C LYS A 5 -12.45 -40.71 -19.10
N GLU A 6 -12.71 -39.95 -20.16
CA GLU A 6 -12.34 -40.32 -21.53
C GLU A 6 -10.89 -39.91 -21.83
N MET A 7 -10.30 -39.01 -21.03
CA MET A 7 -8.94 -38.53 -21.24
C MET A 7 -7.88 -39.59 -20.93
N THR A 8 -6.90 -39.70 -21.82
CA THR A 8 -5.64 -40.43 -21.59
C THR A 8 -4.83 -39.73 -20.49
N LEU A 9 -3.87 -40.46 -19.90
CA LEU A 9 -2.97 -39.89 -18.89
C LEU A 9 -2.25 -38.63 -19.39
N LYS A 10 -1.71 -38.67 -20.61
CA LYS A 10 -1.04 -37.52 -21.24
C LYS A 10 -1.98 -36.34 -21.42
N GLU A 11 -3.21 -36.57 -21.89
CA GLU A 11 -4.20 -35.50 -22.01
C GLU A 11 -4.50 -34.87 -20.64
N LYS A 12 -4.65 -35.68 -19.57
CA LYS A 12 -4.89 -35.16 -18.21
C LYS A 12 -3.74 -34.28 -17.77
N ILE A 13 -2.52 -34.80 -17.81
CA ILE A 13 -1.29 -34.08 -17.46
C ILE A 13 -1.15 -32.78 -18.27
N GLY A 14 -1.36 -32.85 -19.58
CA GLY A 14 -1.24 -31.69 -20.46
C GLY A 14 -2.24 -30.56 -20.14
N GLN A 15 -3.40 -30.87 -19.54
CA GLN A 15 -4.34 -29.82 -19.09
C GLN A 15 -3.84 -29.02 -17.90
N LEU A 16 -2.92 -29.55 -17.07
CA LEU A 16 -2.45 -28.88 -15.86
C LEU A 16 -1.41 -27.78 -16.15
N PHE A 17 -0.96 -27.63 -17.40
CA PHE A 17 0.13 -26.70 -17.72
C PHE A 17 -0.29 -25.58 -18.67
N PHE A 18 0.25 -24.40 -18.40
CA PHE A 18 0.34 -23.26 -19.30
C PHE A 18 1.78 -23.05 -19.70
N PHE A 19 2.07 -23.17 -21.00
CA PHE A 19 3.40 -22.90 -21.54
C PHE A 19 3.40 -21.67 -22.44
N GLY A 20 4.46 -20.87 -22.34
CA GLY A 20 4.75 -19.81 -23.29
C GLY A 20 5.83 -20.24 -24.28
N PHE A 21 6.02 -19.46 -25.33
CA PHE A 21 7.00 -19.73 -26.38
C PHE A 21 7.64 -18.42 -26.89
N PRO A 22 8.82 -18.48 -27.54
CA PRO A 22 9.47 -17.31 -28.13
C PRO A 22 8.84 -16.95 -29.49
N GLY A 23 9.00 -15.69 -29.91
CA GLY A 23 8.50 -15.21 -31.21
C GLY A 23 6.98 -15.02 -31.27
N ASN A 24 6.48 -14.65 -32.46
CA ASN A 24 5.07 -14.33 -32.72
C ASN A 24 4.36 -15.37 -33.61
N GLU A 25 4.96 -16.55 -33.75
CA GLU A 25 4.44 -17.72 -34.44
C GLU A 25 4.74 -18.96 -33.59
N LEU A 26 3.98 -20.04 -33.77
CA LEU A 26 4.23 -21.28 -33.03
C LEU A 26 5.60 -21.87 -33.40
N SER A 27 6.47 -22.03 -32.41
CA SER A 27 7.77 -22.66 -32.61
C SER A 27 7.64 -24.18 -32.75
N PRO A 28 8.60 -24.86 -33.41
CA PRO A 28 8.60 -26.32 -33.50
C PRO A 28 8.54 -27.00 -32.12
N GLU A 29 9.15 -26.42 -31.11
CA GLU A 29 9.19 -26.97 -29.75
C GLU A 29 7.79 -26.97 -29.11
N ILE A 30 7.05 -25.86 -29.18
CA ILE A 30 5.70 -25.81 -28.59
C ILE A 30 4.71 -26.68 -29.37
N ILE A 31 4.88 -26.80 -30.70
CA ILE A 31 4.09 -27.72 -31.53
C ILE A 31 4.32 -29.16 -31.08
N ALA A 32 5.57 -29.57 -30.86
CA ALA A 32 5.89 -30.90 -30.35
C ALA A 32 5.25 -31.15 -28.97
N LEU A 33 5.27 -30.17 -28.05
CA LEU A 33 4.60 -30.29 -26.75
C LEU A 33 3.07 -30.44 -26.88
N ILE A 34 2.44 -29.76 -27.84
CA ILE A 34 1.00 -29.93 -28.13
C ILE A 34 0.71 -31.32 -28.68
N GLU A 35 1.48 -31.78 -29.67
CA GLU A 35 1.16 -33.01 -30.41
C GLU A 35 1.55 -34.28 -29.65
N GLU A 36 2.72 -34.30 -29.00
CA GLU A 36 3.30 -35.48 -28.34
C GLU A 36 2.93 -35.60 -26.85
N TYR A 37 2.86 -34.46 -26.16
CA TYR A 37 2.56 -34.38 -24.72
C TYR A 37 1.15 -33.89 -24.42
N LYS A 38 0.36 -33.58 -25.45
CA LYS A 38 -1.06 -33.20 -25.32
C LYS A 38 -1.24 -31.93 -24.48
N LEU A 39 -0.29 -30.99 -24.58
CA LEU A 39 -0.38 -29.69 -23.91
C LEU A 39 -1.74 -29.03 -24.19
N GLY A 40 -2.40 -28.60 -23.12
CA GLY A 40 -3.77 -28.11 -23.18
C GLY A 40 -3.92 -26.59 -23.18
N ASN A 41 -2.90 -25.81 -22.78
CA ASN A 41 -3.05 -24.39 -22.54
C ASN A 41 -1.78 -23.58 -22.82
N ILE A 42 -1.97 -22.31 -23.16
CA ILE A 42 -0.90 -21.39 -23.60
C ILE A 42 -0.96 -20.09 -22.81
N ILE A 43 0.20 -19.55 -22.42
CA ILE A 43 0.33 -18.17 -21.91
C ILE A 43 1.04 -17.31 -22.96
N LEU A 44 0.49 -16.11 -23.21
CA LEU A 44 1.03 -15.14 -24.16
C LEU A 44 1.68 -13.95 -23.44
N PHE A 45 2.72 -13.40 -24.07
CA PHE A 45 3.45 -12.22 -23.65
C PHE A 45 3.53 -11.20 -24.80
N ALA A 46 4.01 -9.99 -24.51
CA ALA A 46 4.24 -8.97 -25.53
C ALA A 46 5.09 -9.48 -26.73
N ARG A 47 6.05 -10.39 -26.48
CA ARG A 47 6.88 -11.01 -27.53
C ARG A 47 6.09 -11.81 -28.57
N ASN A 48 4.88 -12.26 -28.24
CA ASN A 48 4.01 -13.02 -29.14
C ASN A 48 3.12 -12.11 -30.00
N ILE A 49 3.16 -10.79 -29.79
CA ILE A 49 2.20 -9.84 -30.32
C ILE A 49 2.91 -8.83 -31.22
N LYS A 50 2.66 -8.93 -32.53
CA LYS A 50 3.11 -7.95 -33.53
C LYS A 50 2.00 -7.00 -33.92
N THR A 51 0.82 -7.55 -34.26
CA THR A 51 -0.39 -6.80 -34.59
C THR A 51 -1.62 -7.59 -34.11
N PRO A 52 -2.79 -6.95 -33.91
CA PRO A 52 -3.99 -7.68 -33.54
C PRO A 52 -4.40 -8.74 -34.58
N ARG A 53 -4.16 -8.48 -35.88
CA ARG A 53 -4.41 -9.46 -36.94
C ARG A 53 -3.53 -10.70 -36.82
N GLN A 54 -2.22 -10.50 -36.64
CA GLN A 54 -1.31 -11.64 -36.45
C GLN A 54 -1.68 -12.43 -35.19
N LEU A 55 -2.01 -11.74 -34.09
CA LEU A 55 -2.43 -12.39 -32.85
C LEU A 55 -3.72 -13.20 -33.01
N PHE A 56 -4.70 -12.67 -33.75
CA PHE A 56 -5.94 -13.38 -34.06
C PHE A 56 -5.66 -14.69 -34.81
N GLU A 57 -4.84 -14.65 -35.87
CA GLU A 57 -4.48 -15.85 -36.65
C GLU A 57 -3.66 -16.85 -35.82
N LEU A 58 -2.71 -16.37 -35.01
CA LEU A 58 -1.96 -17.20 -34.08
C LEU A 58 -2.89 -17.94 -33.11
N ASN A 59 -3.87 -17.23 -32.55
CA ASN A 59 -4.83 -17.85 -31.63
C ASN A 59 -5.77 -18.82 -32.35
N LYS A 60 -6.15 -18.56 -33.62
CA LYS A 60 -6.88 -19.55 -34.42
C LYS A 60 -6.07 -20.84 -34.59
N GLU A 61 -4.79 -20.71 -34.89
CA GLU A 61 -3.89 -21.87 -35.02
C GLU A 61 -3.73 -22.63 -33.69
N ILE A 62 -3.51 -21.92 -32.58
CA ILE A 62 -3.42 -22.53 -31.24
C ILE A 62 -4.70 -23.32 -30.92
N HIS A 63 -5.85 -22.69 -31.12
CA HIS A 63 -7.15 -23.30 -30.89
C HIS A 63 -7.37 -24.55 -31.74
N ASP A 64 -7.07 -24.48 -33.04
CA ASP A 64 -7.24 -25.61 -33.96
C ASP A 64 -6.29 -26.77 -33.61
N ARG A 65 -5.00 -26.51 -33.41
CA ARG A 65 -4.01 -27.54 -33.10
C ARG A 65 -4.29 -28.25 -31.78
N ILE A 66 -4.53 -27.50 -30.70
CA ILE A 66 -4.79 -28.11 -29.39
C ILE A 66 -6.12 -28.89 -29.42
N SER A 67 -7.15 -28.34 -30.06
CA SER A 67 -8.45 -29.04 -30.17
C SER A 67 -8.34 -30.33 -30.98
N ARG A 68 -7.54 -30.37 -32.06
CA ARG A 68 -7.27 -31.60 -32.82
C ARG A 68 -6.43 -32.60 -32.04
N ALA A 69 -5.43 -32.12 -31.30
CA ALA A 69 -4.52 -32.99 -30.55
C ALA A 69 -5.18 -33.63 -29.32
N THR A 70 -6.17 -32.97 -28.70
CA THR A 70 -6.73 -33.34 -27.38
C THR A 70 -8.26 -33.53 -27.36
N GLY A 71 -8.99 -33.04 -28.36
CA GLY A 71 -10.46 -32.98 -28.34
C GLY A 71 -11.04 -31.93 -27.38
N ILE A 72 -10.20 -31.05 -26.83
CA ILE A 72 -10.55 -30.07 -25.79
C ILE A 72 -10.08 -28.67 -26.23
N MET A 73 -10.91 -27.66 -26.03
CA MET A 73 -10.53 -26.26 -26.30
C MET A 73 -9.37 -25.81 -25.38
N PRO A 74 -8.36 -25.07 -25.86
CA PRO A 74 -7.34 -24.54 -24.97
C PRO A 74 -7.84 -23.40 -24.08
N LEU A 75 -7.21 -23.24 -22.92
CA LEU A 75 -7.14 -21.93 -22.29
C LEU A 75 -5.95 -21.17 -22.88
N ILE A 76 -6.17 -19.90 -23.22
CA ILE A 76 -5.14 -18.95 -23.65
C ILE A 76 -5.17 -17.81 -22.63
N ALA A 77 -4.07 -17.67 -21.88
CA ALA A 77 -3.90 -16.72 -20.80
C ALA A 77 -3.01 -15.54 -21.19
N ILE A 78 -3.23 -14.38 -20.57
CA ILE A 78 -2.41 -13.18 -20.74
C ILE A 78 -2.45 -12.29 -19.48
N ASP A 79 -1.40 -11.51 -19.22
CA ASP A 79 -1.43 -10.43 -18.22
C ASP A 79 -1.87 -9.09 -18.83
N GLN A 80 -3.17 -8.94 -19.10
CA GLN A 80 -3.73 -7.66 -19.55
C GLN A 80 -4.35 -6.93 -18.35
N GLU A 81 -3.50 -6.54 -17.38
CA GLU A 81 -3.92 -5.82 -16.16
C GLU A 81 -4.42 -4.41 -16.49
N GLY A 82 -3.74 -3.73 -17.42
CA GLY A 82 -3.90 -2.31 -17.73
C GLY A 82 -2.79 -1.46 -17.14
N GLY A 83 -2.70 -0.20 -17.58
CA GLY A 83 -1.65 0.71 -17.17
C GLY A 83 -0.27 0.15 -17.51
N MET A 84 0.57 -0.03 -16.49
CA MET A 84 1.97 -0.43 -16.63
C MET A 84 2.20 -1.89 -17.03
N VAL A 85 1.20 -2.77 -16.84
CA VAL A 85 1.27 -4.19 -17.23
C VAL A 85 0.19 -4.45 -18.27
N THR A 86 0.58 -4.28 -19.54
CA THR A 86 -0.30 -4.35 -20.71
C THR A 86 0.46 -5.05 -21.82
N ARG A 87 0.04 -6.25 -22.25
CA ARG A 87 0.74 -7.00 -23.31
C ARG A 87 0.29 -6.57 -24.71
N ILE A 88 -1.02 -6.38 -24.91
CA ILE A 88 -1.58 -5.91 -26.19
C ILE A 88 -1.67 -4.39 -26.12
N MET A 89 -0.68 -3.70 -26.68
CA MET A 89 -0.55 -2.24 -26.58
C MET A 89 -1.09 -1.47 -27.79
N ASN A 90 -1.12 -2.09 -28.97
CA ASN A 90 -1.35 -1.41 -30.24
C ASN A 90 -2.54 -2.02 -30.99
N GLY A 91 -3.30 -1.17 -31.69
CA GLY A 91 -4.45 -1.58 -32.51
C GLY A 91 -5.66 -2.04 -31.69
N VAL A 92 -5.64 -1.81 -30.37
CA VAL A 92 -6.71 -2.10 -29.41
C VAL A 92 -6.85 -0.92 -28.43
N THR A 93 -7.80 -1.00 -27.49
CA THR A 93 -7.91 0.00 -26.43
C THR A 93 -6.79 -0.18 -25.41
N PHE A 94 -6.04 0.87 -25.10
CA PHE A 94 -5.05 0.84 -24.01
C PHE A 94 -5.80 0.97 -22.67
N PRO A 95 -5.86 -0.08 -21.82
CA PRO A 95 -6.66 -0.03 -20.61
C PRO A 95 -5.97 0.79 -19.51
N PRO A 96 -6.72 1.58 -18.72
CA PRO A 96 -6.15 2.27 -17.55
C PRO A 96 -5.72 1.25 -16.49
N GLY A 97 -4.70 1.61 -15.70
CA GLY A 97 -4.20 0.79 -14.60
C GLY A 97 -5.11 0.77 -13.37
N ASN A 98 -4.82 -0.12 -12.43
CA ASN A 98 -5.65 -0.33 -11.24
C ASN A 98 -5.70 0.90 -10.33
N MET A 99 -4.57 1.51 -9.99
CA MET A 99 -4.55 2.73 -9.18
C MET A 99 -5.20 3.91 -9.90
N THR A 100 -5.03 3.99 -11.23
CA THR A 100 -5.68 4.97 -12.11
C THR A 100 -7.20 4.86 -12.01
N MET A 101 -7.74 3.64 -12.13
CA MET A 101 -9.18 3.38 -11.95
C MET A 101 -9.65 3.72 -10.54
N ALA A 102 -8.88 3.36 -9.51
CA ALA A 102 -9.21 3.61 -8.11
C ALA A 102 -9.28 5.09 -7.74
N ALA A 103 -8.59 5.95 -8.50
CA ALA A 103 -8.67 7.40 -8.34
C ALA A 103 -9.98 8.01 -8.88
N THR A 104 -10.84 7.20 -9.50
CA THR A 104 -12.14 7.59 -10.09
C THR A 104 -13.32 6.94 -9.35
N ASP A 105 -14.45 6.75 -10.03
CA ASP A 105 -15.61 6.02 -9.49
C ASP A 105 -15.53 4.52 -9.79
N ARG A 106 -16.00 3.68 -8.86
CA ARG A 106 -15.92 2.21 -8.97
C ARG A 106 -16.59 1.64 -10.23
N GLU A 107 -17.59 2.33 -10.79
CA GLU A 107 -18.27 1.89 -12.01
C GLU A 107 -17.29 1.85 -13.20
N MET A 108 -16.25 2.67 -13.18
CA MET A 108 -15.21 2.67 -14.20
C MET A 108 -14.44 1.36 -14.23
N ALA A 109 -14.19 0.72 -13.08
CA ALA A 109 -13.54 -0.59 -13.03
C ALA A 109 -14.39 -1.68 -13.71
N TYR A 110 -15.72 -1.65 -13.53
CA TYR A 110 -16.63 -2.55 -14.25
C TYR A 110 -16.58 -2.34 -15.76
N ARG A 111 -16.68 -1.08 -16.20
CA ARG A 111 -16.67 -0.73 -17.63
C ARG A 111 -15.36 -1.12 -18.30
N VAL A 112 -14.22 -0.81 -17.67
CA VAL A 112 -12.89 -1.18 -18.17
C VAL A 112 -12.73 -2.71 -18.19
N GLY A 113 -13.11 -3.42 -17.12
CA GLY A 113 -13.06 -4.88 -17.09
C GLY A 113 -13.90 -5.52 -18.20
N LYS A 114 -15.07 -4.95 -18.50
CA LYS A 114 -15.91 -5.39 -19.62
C LYS A 114 -15.24 -5.15 -20.99
N ILE A 115 -14.71 -3.95 -21.22
CA ILE A 115 -13.99 -3.59 -22.47
C ILE A 115 -12.82 -4.55 -22.71
N VAL A 116 -11.97 -4.73 -21.69
CA VAL A 116 -10.82 -5.64 -21.77
C VAL A 116 -11.31 -7.06 -22.07
N GLY A 117 -12.36 -7.52 -21.40
CA GLY A 117 -12.89 -8.86 -21.62
C GLY A 117 -13.44 -9.07 -23.03
N GLU A 118 -14.15 -8.09 -23.59
CA GLU A 118 -14.68 -8.14 -24.95
C GLU A 118 -13.58 -8.15 -26.02
N GLU A 119 -12.54 -7.33 -25.83
CA GLU A 119 -11.39 -7.27 -26.75
C GLU A 119 -10.52 -8.53 -26.69
N LEU A 120 -10.24 -9.06 -25.49
CA LEU A 120 -9.52 -10.33 -25.32
C LEU A 120 -10.27 -11.49 -25.98
N ARG A 121 -11.59 -11.59 -25.74
CA ARG A 121 -12.43 -12.62 -26.34
C ARG A 121 -12.45 -12.54 -27.86
N ALA A 122 -12.53 -11.34 -28.42
CA ALA A 122 -12.50 -11.14 -29.88
C ALA A 122 -11.18 -11.63 -30.51
N LEU A 123 -10.10 -11.67 -29.73
CA LEU A 123 -8.80 -12.21 -30.13
C LEU A 123 -8.62 -13.69 -29.79
N GLY A 124 -9.61 -14.37 -29.21
CA GLY A 124 -9.53 -15.78 -28.80
C GLY A 124 -8.82 -16.02 -27.47
N ILE A 125 -8.46 -14.96 -26.74
CA ILE A 125 -7.93 -15.08 -25.38
C ILE A 125 -9.11 -15.26 -24.43
N ASN A 126 -9.01 -16.22 -23.51
CA ASN A 126 -10.15 -16.64 -22.70
C ASN A 126 -9.86 -16.71 -21.18
N MET A 127 -8.64 -16.35 -20.78
CA MET A 127 -8.25 -16.16 -19.39
C MET A 127 -7.39 -14.89 -19.27
N ASN A 128 -7.75 -14.00 -18.35
CA ASN A 128 -6.92 -12.85 -18.02
C ASN A 128 -6.35 -13.03 -16.61
N LEU A 129 -5.04 -12.83 -16.48
CA LEU A 129 -4.32 -12.92 -15.22
C LEU A 129 -4.49 -11.59 -14.45
N ALA A 130 -5.74 -11.22 -14.21
CA ALA A 130 -6.17 -9.96 -13.58
C ALA A 130 -7.56 -10.14 -12.93
N PRO A 131 -7.90 -9.34 -11.90
CA PRO A 131 -7.15 -8.20 -11.38
C PRO A 131 -6.11 -8.55 -10.31
N VAL A 132 -5.21 -7.59 -10.05
CA VAL A 132 -4.38 -7.60 -8.85
C VAL A 132 -5.24 -7.20 -7.64
N LEU A 133 -5.28 -8.07 -6.64
CA LEU A 133 -5.98 -7.94 -5.37
C LEU A 133 -5.04 -7.68 -4.18
N ASP A 134 -3.75 -7.47 -4.45
CA ASP A 134 -2.78 -7.07 -3.44
C ASP A 134 -3.11 -5.68 -2.88
N VAL A 135 -2.92 -5.49 -1.57
CA VAL A 135 -3.11 -4.19 -0.89
C VAL A 135 -1.76 -3.49 -0.76
N ASN A 136 -1.54 -2.40 -1.50
CA ASN A 136 -0.25 -1.70 -1.56
C ASN A 136 -0.03 -0.80 -0.33
N ASN A 137 -0.07 -1.39 0.86
CA ASN A 137 0.07 -0.75 2.18
C ASN A 137 1.53 -0.41 2.52
N ASN A 138 2.49 -0.87 1.73
CA ASN A 138 3.89 -0.50 1.84
C ASN A 138 4.28 0.44 0.70
N PRO A 139 4.54 1.74 0.98
CA PRO A 139 4.92 2.70 -0.06
C PRO A 139 6.30 2.42 -0.67
N ASP A 140 7.11 1.59 -0.02
CA ASP A 140 8.43 1.16 -0.49
C ASP A 140 8.34 -0.14 -1.32
N ASN A 141 7.14 -0.67 -1.59
CA ASN A 141 6.94 -1.88 -2.40
C ASN A 141 7.42 -1.66 -3.85
N PRO A 142 8.43 -2.42 -4.32
CA PRO A 142 8.98 -2.23 -5.66
C PRO A 142 8.17 -2.91 -6.76
N VAL A 143 7.30 -3.88 -6.44
CA VAL A 143 6.66 -4.82 -7.38
C VAL A 143 5.22 -4.46 -7.70
N ILE A 144 4.43 -4.11 -6.68
CA ILE A 144 2.99 -3.88 -6.81
C ILE A 144 2.73 -2.42 -7.18
N GLY A 145 2.97 -1.47 -6.26
CA GLY A 145 2.80 -0.04 -6.55
C GLY A 145 1.45 0.28 -7.19
N VAL A 146 1.49 0.93 -8.37
CA VAL A 146 0.31 1.30 -9.18
C VAL A 146 -0.48 0.11 -9.76
N ARG A 147 0.04 -1.12 -9.68
CA ARG A 147 -0.69 -2.34 -10.05
C ARG A 147 -1.76 -2.69 -9.02
N SER A 148 -1.66 -2.22 -7.78
CA SER A 148 -2.77 -2.31 -6.83
C SER A 148 -3.77 -1.17 -7.05
N PHE A 149 -5.02 -1.40 -6.71
CA PHE A 149 -6.01 -0.33 -6.64
C PHE A 149 -5.71 0.66 -5.50
N SER A 150 -5.22 0.22 -4.34
CA SER A 150 -5.16 1.06 -3.13
C SER A 150 -4.28 0.46 -2.03
N ASP A 151 -3.97 1.26 -1.01
CA ASP A 151 -3.40 0.81 0.27
C ASP A 151 -4.48 0.42 1.29
N ASP A 152 -5.76 0.53 0.91
CA ASP A 152 -6.93 0.21 1.71
C ASP A 152 -7.60 -1.10 1.22
N PRO A 153 -7.68 -2.16 2.06
CA PRO A 153 -8.26 -3.44 1.68
C PRO A 153 -9.70 -3.37 1.17
N GLU A 154 -10.53 -2.50 1.76
CA GLU A 154 -11.91 -2.30 1.33
C GLU A 154 -12.00 -1.70 -0.07
N THR A 155 -11.11 -0.74 -0.38
CA THR A 155 -11.04 -0.12 -1.70
C THR A 155 -10.52 -1.10 -2.74
N VAL A 156 -9.48 -1.88 -2.43
CA VAL A 156 -9.00 -2.96 -3.32
C VAL A 156 -10.10 -3.96 -3.62
N ALA A 157 -10.81 -4.45 -2.60
CA ALA A 157 -11.94 -5.35 -2.79
C ALA A 157 -13.04 -4.71 -3.65
N ARG A 158 -13.45 -3.47 -3.34
CA ARG A 158 -14.54 -2.79 -4.02
C ARG A 158 -14.29 -2.59 -5.52
N PHE A 159 -13.08 -2.17 -5.91
CA PHE A 159 -12.74 -1.98 -7.32
C PHE A 159 -12.41 -3.30 -8.03
N GLY A 160 -11.69 -4.20 -7.36
CA GLY A 160 -11.36 -5.53 -7.89
C GLY A 160 -12.61 -6.34 -8.24
N LEU A 161 -13.64 -6.31 -7.39
CA LEU A 161 -14.92 -7.00 -7.64
C LEU A 161 -15.64 -6.49 -8.88
N GLU A 162 -15.68 -5.16 -9.10
CA GLU A 162 -16.31 -4.58 -10.29
C GLU A 162 -15.55 -4.97 -11.55
N TYR A 163 -14.21 -4.96 -11.51
CA TYR A 163 -13.38 -5.41 -12.62
C TYR A 163 -13.57 -6.92 -12.94
N ILE A 164 -13.60 -7.77 -11.91
CA ILE A 164 -13.93 -9.21 -12.04
C ILE A 164 -15.29 -9.39 -12.71
N ARG A 165 -16.30 -8.64 -12.26
CA ARG A 165 -17.66 -8.69 -12.83
C ARG A 165 -17.66 -8.28 -14.31
N GLY A 166 -16.85 -7.29 -14.69
CA GLY A 166 -16.68 -6.88 -16.08
C GLY A 166 -16.07 -7.99 -16.95
N LEU A 167 -14.93 -8.56 -16.53
CA LEU A 167 -14.23 -9.63 -17.24
C LEU A 167 -15.08 -10.90 -17.37
N GLN A 168 -15.62 -11.41 -16.25
CA GLN A 168 -16.42 -12.64 -16.24
C GLN A 168 -17.74 -12.45 -16.98
N GLY A 169 -18.32 -11.24 -16.96
CA GLY A 169 -19.49 -10.88 -17.76
C GLY A 169 -19.23 -10.92 -19.26
N ALA A 170 -17.99 -10.71 -19.70
CA ALA A 170 -17.57 -10.89 -21.09
C ALA A 170 -17.19 -12.35 -21.41
N GLY A 171 -17.29 -13.28 -20.46
CA GLY A 171 -16.93 -14.69 -20.64
C GLY A 171 -15.43 -14.97 -20.61
N ILE A 172 -14.65 -14.11 -19.93
CA ILE A 172 -13.24 -14.31 -19.65
C ILE A 172 -13.05 -14.81 -18.22
N ILE A 173 -12.21 -15.83 -18.01
CA ILE A 173 -11.80 -16.26 -16.67
C ILE A 173 -10.98 -15.13 -16.05
N ALA A 174 -11.50 -14.52 -14.98
CA ALA A 174 -10.76 -13.55 -14.16
C ALA A 174 -9.92 -14.29 -13.12
N THR A 175 -8.69 -13.81 -12.89
CA THR A 175 -7.72 -14.44 -11.99
C THR A 175 -7.23 -13.42 -10.96
N GLY A 176 -7.68 -13.56 -9.71
CA GLY A 176 -7.26 -12.69 -8.60
C GLY A 176 -5.84 -13.02 -8.16
N LYS A 177 -4.96 -12.02 -8.02
CA LYS A 177 -3.54 -12.25 -7.69
C LYS A 177 -2.94 -11.16 -6.78
N HIS A 178 -1.92 -11.43 -5.97
CA HIS A 178 -1.18 -12.70 -5.84
C HIS A 178 -1.41 -13.24 -4.43
N PHE A 179 -2.23 -14.28 -4.30
CA PHE A 179 -2.64 -14.84 -3.02
C PHE A 179 -1.45 -15.44 -2.25
N PRO A 180 -1.36 -15.35 -0.90
CA PRO A 180 -2.23 -14.63 0.04
C PRO A 180 -2.15 -13.10 0.06
N GLY A 181 -1.21 -12.48 -0.66
CA GLY A 181 -1.06 -11.03 -0.79
C GLY A 181 0.41 -10.61 -0.89
N HIS A 182 0.77 -9.81 -1.88
CA HIS A 182 2.16 -9.39 -2.17
C HIS A 182 2.40 -7.89 -1.91
N GLY A 183 1.42 -7.22 -1.30
CA GLY A 183 1.40 -5.76 -1.19
C GLY A 183 2.31 -5.15 -0.13
N ASP A 184 2.76 -5.95 0.86
CA ASP A 184 3.60 -5.50 1.98
C ASP A 184 5.06 -6.00 1.91
N THR A 185 5.58 -6.26 0.71
CA THR A 185 6.99 -6.64 0.55
C THR A 185 7.85 -5.43 0.19
N ALA A 186 9.00 -5.29 0.87
CA ALA A 186 10.05 -4.34 0.47
C ALA A 186 11.08 -4.98 -0.50
N LEU A 187 11.01 -6.29 -0.68
CA LEU A 187 11.86 -7.08 -1.57
C LEU A 187 11.06 -7.54 -2.79
N ASP A 188 11.71 -7.55 -3.94
CA ASP A 188 11.13 -8.03 -5.18
C ASP A 188 11.33 -9.56 -5.32
N SER A 189 10.21 -10.29 -5.45
CA SER A 189 10.18 -11.75 -5.63
C SER A 189 10.92 -12.24 -6.88
N HIS A 190 11.21 -11.35 -7.84
CA HIS A 190 12.02 -11.68 -9.00
C HIS A 190 13.50 -11.88 -8.68
N TYR A 191 13.98 -11.44 -7.50
CA TYR A 191 15.39 -11.49 -7.11
C TYR A 191 15.67 -12.29 -5.83
N ALA A 192 14.70 -12.43 -4.92
CA ALA A 192 14.81 -13.23 -3.70
C ALA A 192 13.42 -13.66 -3.19
N LEU A 193 13.33 -14.69 -2.34
CA LEU A 193 12.09 -15.11 -1.67
C LEU A 193 11.65 -14.06 -0.64
N PRO A 194 10.52 -13.34 -0.85
CA PRO A 194 10.02 -12.40 0.14
C PRO A 194 9.33 -13.12 1.29
N VAL A 195 9.38 -12.53 2.48
CA VAL A 195 8.71 -13.02 3.69
C VAL A 195 7.76 -11.95 4.21
N ILE A 196 6.50 -12.32 4.46
CA ILE A 196 5.53 -11.48 5.17
C ILE A 196 5.27 -12.11 6.53
N GLY A 197 5.90 -11.54 7.56
CA GLY A 197 5.95 -12.08 8.93
C GLY A 197 4.81 -11.65 9.85
N HIS A 198 3.66 -11.23 9.31
CA HIS A 198 2.51 -10.81 10.10
C HIS A 198 1.73 -12.00 10.66
N ASP A 199 1.02 -11.79 11.78
CA ASP A 199 0.11 -12.80 12.35
C ASP A 199 -1.15 -13.02 11.49
N LYS A 200 -1.89 -14.10 11.79
CA LYS A 200 -3.10 -14.47 11.03
C LYS A 200 -4.17 -13.39 11.06
N ASP A 201 -4.38 -12.74 12.21
CA ASP A 201 -5.42 -11.71 12.36
C ASP A 201 -5.11 -10.47 11.51
N ARG A 202 -3.84 -10.08 11.42
CA ARG A 202 -3.40 -9.00 10.54
C ARG A 202 -3.59 -9.39 9.08
N LEU A 203 -3.13 -10.57 8.69
CA LEU A 203 -3.30 -11.08 7.32
C LEU A 203 -4.78 -11.18 6.93
N ASP A 204 -5.65 -11.60 7.84
CA ASP A 204 -7.09 -11.69 7.64
C ASP A 204 -7.74 -10.33 7.37
N ARG A 205 -7.35 -9.31 8.15
CA ARG A 205 -7.90 -7.95 8.05
C ARG A 205 -7.42 -7.19 6.81
N VAL A 206 -6.24 -7.51 6.28
CA VAL A 206 -5.59 -6.70 5.25
C VAL A 206 -5.35 -7.49 3.97
N GLU A 207 -4.40 -8.42 3.96
CA GLU A 207 -3.97 -9.13 2.76
C GLU A 207 -5.06 -10.07 2.21
N LEU A 208 -5.71 -10.86 3.07
CA LEU A 208 -6.74 -11.82 2.68
C LEU A 208 -8.11 -11.19 2.42
N TYR A 209 -8.35 -9.97 2.89
CA TYR A 209 -9.67 -9.34 2.80
C TYR A 209 -10.17 -9.22 1.35
N PRO A 210 -9.40 -8.70 0.38
CA PRO A 210 -9.83 -8.66 -1.03
C PRO A 210 -10.10 -10.05 -1.63
N PHE A 211 -9.29 -11.06 -1.28
CA PHE A 211 -9.47 -12.43 -1.77
C PHE A 211 -10.73 -13.07 -1.22
N ARG A 212 -11.00 -12.96 0.09
CA ARG A 212 -12.23 -13.45 0.72
C ARG A 212 -13.46 -12.86 0.03
N ARG A 213 -13.45 -11.54 -0.19
CA ARG A 213 -14.54 -10.84 -0.89
C ARG A 213 -14.69 -11.32 -2.33
N ALA A 214 -13.60 -11.58 -3.04
CA ALA A 214 -13.64 -12.13 -4.40
C ALA A 214 -14.21 -13.56 -4.45
N ILE A 215 -13.84 -14.42 -3.50
CA ILE A 215 -14.35 -15.79 -3.36
C ILE A 215 -15.87 -15.76 -3.10
N GLU A 216 -16.32 -14.95 -2.16
CA GLU A 216 -17.75 -14.74 -1.84
C GLU A 216 -18.56 -14.21 -3.05
N ASN A 217 -17.89 -13.64 -4.05
CA ASN A 217 -18.49 -13.12 -5.28
C ASN A 217 -18.15 -13.97 -6.52
N ASN A 218 -17.79 -15.24 -6.33
CA ASN A 218 -17.59 -16.23 -7.38
C ASN A 218 -16.52 -15.83 -8.41
N ILE A 219 -15.34 -15.43 -7.93
CA ILE A 219 -14.15 -15.34 -8.79
C ILE A 219 -13.80 -16.73 -9.36
N ASP A 220 -13.42 -16.77 -10.64
CA ASP A 220 -13.18 -18.02 -11.36
C ASP A 220 -11.82 -18.65 -11.04
N ALA A 221 -10.77 -17.83 -10.91
CA ALA A 221 -9.42 -18.29 -10.63
C ALA A 221 -8.70 -17.40 -9.59
N ILE A 222 -7.76 -18.01 -8.85
CA ILE A 222 -6.83 -17.31 -7.94
C ILE A 222 -5.41 -17.78 -8.24
N MET A 223 -4.49 -16.83 -8.39
CA MET A 223 -3.06 -17.07 -8.58
C MET A 223 -2.31 -16.95 -7.26
N SER A 224 -1.48 -17.94 -6.94
CA SER A 224 -0.62 -17.96 -5.76
C SER A 224 0.72 -17.25 -5.99
N ALA A 225 1.18 -16.51 -4.98
CA ALA A 225 2.46 -15.80 -4.93
C ALA A 225 3.62 -16.68 -4.44
N HIS A 226 4.82 -16.43 -4.94
CA HIS A 226 6.07 -17.03 -4.43
C HIS A 226 6.60 -16.27 -3.20
N VAL A 227 5.80 -16.22 -2.12
CA VAL A 227 6.07 -15.47 -0.89
C VAL A 227 5.86 -16.38 0.33
N ILE A 228 6.70 -16.25 1.35
CA ILE A 228 6.64 -17.04 2.59
C ILE A 228 5.75 -16.33 3.61
N PHE A 229 4.85 -17.09 4.24
CA PHE A 229 3.92 -16.62 5.29
C PHE A 229 4.05 -17.49 6.55
N PRO A 230 4.95 -17.14 7.49
CA PRO A 230 5.20 -17.95 8.69
C PRO A 230 3.97 -18.23 9.55
N ALA A 231 2.95 -17.36 9.52
CA ALA A 231 1.71 -17.55 10.25
C ALA A 231 0.86 -18.75 9.76
N TYR A 232 1.05 -19.20 8.52
CA TYR A 232 0.35 -20.33 7.93
C TYR A 232 1.27 -21.51 7.64
N GLU A 233 2.54 -21.24 7.30
CA GLU A 233 3.55 -22.25 7.04
C GLU A 233 4.81 -21.98 7.88
N ASN A 234 5.01 -22.79 8.93
CA ASN A 234 6.19 -22.69 9.80
C ASN A 234 7.50 -23.08 9.09
N GLY A 235 7.44 -23.75 7.94
CA GLY A 235 8.59 -24.02 7.09
C GLY A 235 8.98 -22.84 6.20
N GLU A 236 10.11 -22.95 5.51
CA GLU A 236 10.59 -21.94 4.54
C GLU A 236 9.94 -22.09 3.15
N LEU A 237 8.76 -22.73 3.06
CA LEU A 237 8.08 -22.93 1.79
C LEU A 237 7.29 -21.68 1.38
N PRO A 238 7.42 -21.21 0.12
CA PRO A 238 6.54 -20.18 -0.40
C PRO A 238 5.10 -20.69 -0.50
N ALA A 239 4.13 -19.78 -0.43
CA ALA A 239 2.70 -20.08 -0.49
C ALA A 239 2.32 -21.01 -1.66
N THR A 240 2.91 -20.81 -2.84
CA THR A 240 2.67 -21.65 -4.03
C THR A 240 3.04 -23.13 -3.86
N LEU A 241 3.90 -23.46 -2.90
CA LEU A 241 4.34 -24.83 -2.62
C LEU A 241 3.83 -25.38 -1.27
N SER A 242 3.05 -24.60 -0.51
CA SER A 242 2.57 -25.01 0.82
C SER A 242 1.13 -25.55 0.75
N GLU A 243 0.97 -26.81 1.14
CA GLU A 243 -0.35 -27.44 1.28
C GLU A 243 -1.20 -26.74 2.35
N LYS A 244 -0.58 -26.25 3.43
CA LYS A 244 -1.27 -25.50 4.48
C LYS A 244 -1.87 -24.20 3.94
N VAL A 245 -1.21 -23.57 2.98
CA VAL A 245 -1.70 -22.32 2.37
C VAL A 245 -2.71 -22.60 1.27
N LEU A 246 -2.40 -23.46 0.29
CA LEU A 246 -3.28 -23.68 -0.86
C LEU A 246 -4.49 -24.56 -0.53
N THR A 247 -4.29 -25.62 0.24
CA THR A 247 -5.38 -26.54 0.61
C THR A 247 -5.98 -26.17 1.96
N GLY A 248 -5.16 -25.96 3.00
CA GLY A 248 -5.64 -25.61 4.33
C GLY A 248 -6.40 -24.28 4.36
N LEU A 249 -5.71 -23.19 4.02
CA LEU A 249 -6.27 -21.84 4.05
C LEU A 249 -7.21 -21.57 2.85
N LEU A 250 -6.73 -21.69 1.61
CA LEU A 250 -7.50 -21.25 0.44
C LEU A 250 -8.70 -22.16 0.11
N ARG A 251 -8.50 -23.48 0.04
CA ARG A 251 -9.62 -24.43 -0.18
C ARG A 251 -10.47 -24.63 1.08
N GLY A 252 -9.83 -24.83 2.23
CA GLY A 252 -10.49 -25.15 3.49
C GLY A 252 -11.13 -23.93 4.14
N GLU A 253 -10.33 -23.09 4.79
CA GLU A 253 -10.82 -21.97 5.61
C GLU A 253 -11.59 -20.91 4.79
N LEU A 254 -11.10 -20.54 3.60
CA LEU A 254 -11.75 -19.56 2.73
C LEU A 254 -12.79 -20.15 1.78
N GLY A 255 -12.88 -21.47 1.65
CA GLY A 255 -13.92 -22.14 0.85
C GLY A 255 -13.81 -21.92 -0.66
N PHE A 256 -12.63 -21.61 -1.20
CA PHE A 256 -12.50 -21.35 -2.64
C PHE A 256 -12.70 -22.63 -3.46
N GLY A 257 -13.66 -22.64 -4.40
CA GLY A 257 -13.97 -23.78 -5.27
C GLY A 257 -13.49 -23.68 -6.72
N GLY A 258 -12.85 -22.55 -7.09
CA GLY A 258 -12.43 -22.24 -8.47
C GLY A 258 -11.06 -22.79 -8.86
N LEU A 259 -10.42 -22.25 -9.89
CA LEU A 259 -9.07 -22.69 -10.32
C LEU A 259 -7.99 -22.04 -9.46
N ILE A 260 -7.12 -22.83 -8.84
CA ILE A 260 -5.88 -22.33 -8.23
C ILE A 260 -4.76 -22.47 -9.24
N VAL A 261 -4.09 -21.38 -9.55
CA VAL A 261 -2.98 -21.36 -10.51
C VAL A 261 -1.70 -20.79 -9.89
N SER A 262 -0.55 -21.14 -10.44
CA SER A 262 0.72 -20.57 -9.97
C SER A 262 1.03 -19.21 -10.59
N ASP A 263 1.89 -18.43 -9.95
CA ASP A 263 2.75 -17.50 -10.69
C ASP A 263 3.82 -18.29 -11.49
N CYS A 264 4.66 -17.63 -12.28
CA CYS A 264 5.62 -18.29 -13.15
C CYS A 264 6.68 -19.09 -12.37
N MET A 265 6.72 -20.41 -12.55
CA MET A 265 7.68 -21.29 -11.86
C MET A 265 9.14 -21.07 -12.26
N GLU A 266 9.39 -20.27 -13.30
CA GLU A 266 10.75 -19.86 -13.72
C GLU A 266 11.24 -18.61 -13.00
N MET A 267 10.45 -18.02 -12.10
CA MET A 267 10.92 -16.97 -11.21
C MET A 267 11.97 -17.53 -10.24
N LYS A 268 13.01 -16.73 -9.98
CA LYS A 268 14.15 -17.13 -9.13
C LYS A 268 13.74 -17.62 -7.74
N ALA A 269 12.68 -17.06 -7.17
CA ALA A 269 12.13 -17.49 -5.89
C ALA A 269 11.75 -18.99 -5.84
N ILE A 270 11.46 -19.60 -6.99
CA ILE A 270 11.22 -21.05 -7.11
C ILE A 270 12.40 -21.74 -7.80
N ASP A 271 12.82 -21.23 -8.96
CA ASP A 271 13.74 -21.95 -9.83
C ASP A 271 15.12 -22.17 -9.19
N ASP A 272 15.65 -21.19 -8.46
CA ASP A 272 16.96 -21.29 -7.80
C ASP A 272 16.94 -22.24 -6.59
N HIS A 273 15.76 -22.48 -5.99
CA HIS A 273 15.62 -23.25 -4.75
C HIS A 273 15.08 -24.67 -4.98
N PHE A 274 14.18 -24.84 -5.95
CA PHE A 274 13.47 -26.09 -6.22
C PHE A 274 13.65 -26.59 -7.65
N THR A 275 14.00 -25.71 -8.61
CA THR A 275 13.81 -25.87 -10.07
C THR A 275 12.34 -25.82 -10.50
N ALA A 276 12.05 -25.24 -11.66
CA ALA A 276 10.68 -25.14 -12.19
C ALA A 276 9.95 -26.49 -12.29
N PRO A 277 10.54 -27.61 -12.77
CA PRO A 277 9.84 -28.91 -12.83
C PRO A 277 9.44 -29.46 -11.46
N ARG A 278 10.32 -29.41 -10.46
CA ARG A 278 9.99 -29.92 -9.11
C ARG A 278 9.06 -28.97 -8.37
N GLY A 279 9.23 -27.65 -8.55
CA GLY A 279 8.28 -26.65 -8.04
C GLY A 279 6.87 -26.86 -8.60
N ALA A 280 6.76 -27.17 -9.90
CA ALA A 280 5.49 -27.53 -10.52
C ALA A 280 4.83 -28.75 -9.86
N LEU A 281 5.58 -29.85 -9.70
CA LEU A 281 5.08 -31.06 -9.04
C LEU A 281 4.65 -30.79 -7.59
N ALA A 282 5.51 -30.12 -6.80
CA ALA A 282 5.23 -29.79 -5.41
C ALA A 282 4.00 -28.89 -5.26
N GLY A 283 3.86 -27.87 -6.10
CA GLY A 283 2.68 -27.00 -6.09
C GLY A 283 1.39 -27.74 -6.48
N LEU A 284 1.44 -28.63 -7.48
CA LEU A 284 0.29 -29.46 -7.85
C LEU A 284 -0.14 -30.38 -6.70
N LEU A 285 0.80 -30.99 -5.98
CA LEU A 285 0.52 -31.77 -4.77
C LEU A 285 -0.05 -30.89 -3.64
N ALA A 286 0.49 -29.69 -3.46
CA ALA A 286 0.04 -28.75 -2.42
C ALA A 286 -1.38 -28.20 -2.65
N GLY A 287 -1.84 -28.10 -3.90
CA GLY A 287 -3.22 -27.67 -4.19
C GLY A 287 -3.44 -26.93 -5.51
N LEU A 288 -2.38 -26.62 -6.27
CA LEU A 288 -2.53 -25.97 -7.59
C LEU A 288 -3.31 -26.87 -8.55
N ASP A 289 -4.23 -26.30 -9.32
CA ASP A 289 -4.86 -26.97 -10.45
C ASP A 289 -4.04 -26.81 -11.73
N MET A 290 -3.41 -25.64 -11.92
CA MET A 290 -2.65 -25.34 -13.14
C MET A 290 -1.34 -24.61 -12.84
N VAL A 291 -0.30 -24.86 -13.64
CA VAL A 291 1.05 -24.34 -13.45
C VAL A 291 1.54 -23.60 -14.69
N PHE A 292 2.20 -22.46 -14.48
CA PHE A 292 2.84 -21.67 -15.53
C PHE A 292 4.35 -21.94 -15.60
N ILE A 293 4.81 -22.38 -16.78
CA ILE A 293 6.25 -22.45 -17.15
C ILE A 293 6.41 -21.69 -18.47
N SER A 294 6.74 -20.41 -18.34
CA SER A 294 6.41 -19.39 -19.34
C SER A 294 7.44 -19.19 -20.45
N HIS A 295 8.67 -19.68 -20.31
CA HIS A 295 9.80 -19.28 -21.17
C HIS A 295 10.59 -20.45 -21.75
N ALA A 296 11.02 -21.42 -20.93
CA ALA A 296 12.10 -22.34 -21.28
C ALA A 296 11.60 -23.74 -21.70
N PRO A 297 11.69 -24.13 -23.00
CA PRO A 297 11.14 -25.40 -23.50
C PRO A 297 11.70 -26.67 -22.82
N GLU A 298 12.96 -26.64 -22.40
CA GLU A 298 13.59 -27.75 -21.69
C GLU A 298 12.98 -27.97 -20.30
N LYS A 299 12.63 -26.89 -19.59
CA LYS A 299 11.95 -26.96 -18.29
C LYS A 299 10.49 -27.43 -18.46
N GLN A 300 9.84 -26.98 -19.53
CA GLN A 300 8.48 -27.39 -19.89
C GLN A 300 8.40 -28.90 -20.14
N ARG A 301 9.31 -29.44 -20.96
CA ARG A 301 9.40 -30.89 -21.21
C ARG A 301 9.71 -31.66 -19.94
N ALA A 302 10.72 -31.22 -19.17
CA ALA A 302 11.10 -31.88 -17.93
C ALA A 302 9.96 -31.93 -16.90
N ALA A 303 9.11 -30.90 -16.82
CA ALA A 303 7.96 -30.89 -15.93
C ALA A 303 6.89 -31.92 -16.34
N LEU A 304 6.61 -32.06 -17.64
CA LEU A 304 5.67 -33.07 -18.15
C LEU A 304 6.19 -34.50 -17.93
N GLU A 305 7.47 -34.74 -18.22
CA GLU A 305 8.12 -36.04 -18.03
C GLU A 305 8.14 -36.42 -16.55
N LEU A 306 8.51 -35.47 -15.67
CA LEU A 306 8.52 -35.68 -14.22
C LEU A 306 7.12 -36.02 -13.70
N LEU A 307 6.10 -35.22 -14.02
CA LEU A 307 4.74 -35.51 -13.55
C LEU A 307 4.21 -36.84 -14.10
N THR A 308 4.56 -37.19 -15.34
CA THR A 308 4.18 -38.50 -15.91
C THR A 308 4.78 -39.64 -15.10
N ALA A 309 6.10 -39.59 -14.83
CA ALA A 309 6.78 -40.62 -14.05
C ALA A 309 6.22 -40.71 -12.61
N THR A 310 5.90 -39.58 -11.98
CA THR A 310 5.36 -39.54 -10.61
C THR A 310 3.92 -40.06 -10.52
N VAL A 311 3.09 -39.86 -11.56
CA VAL A 311 1.75 -40.47 -11.61
C VAL A 311 1.85 -41.98 -11.85
N GLU A 312 2.73 -42.41 -12.76
CA GLU A 312 2.95 -43.83 -13.06
C GLU A 312 3.52 -44.60 -11.87
N SER A 313 4.35 -43.96 -11.03
CA SER A 313 4.88 -44.55 -9.80
C SER A 313 3.85 -44.58 -8.65
N GLY A 314 2.76 -43.82 -8.75
CA GLY A 314 1.73 -43.68 -7.73
C GLY A 314 2.02 -42.64 -6.63
N GLU A 315 3.15 -41.93 -6.70
CA GLU A 315 3.47 -40.84 -5.76
C GLU A 315 2.54 -39.63 -5.98
N PHE A 316 2.08 -39.40 -7.21
CA PHE A 316 0.98 -38.47 -7.50
C PHE A 316 -0.32 -39.27 -7.74
N PRO A 317 -1.30 -39.23 -6.82
CA PRO A 317 -2.50 -40.05 -6.94
C PRO A 317 -3.30 -39.76 -8.22
N LEU A 318 -3.68 -40.80 -8.96
CA LEU A 318 -4.49 -40.64 -10.17
C LEU A 318 -5.85 -39.96 -9.88
N SER A 319 -6.45 -40.22 -8.72
CA SER A 319 -7.68 -39.55 -8.28
C SER A 319 -7.52 -38.04 -8.12
N LEU A 320 -6.35 -37.59 -7.64
CA LEU A 320 -6.02 -36.17 -7.52
C LEU A 320 -5.84 -35.54 -8.90
N LEU A 321 -5.22 -36.27 -9.85
CA LEU A 321 -5.08 -35.82 -11.23
C LEU A 321 -6.45 -35.67 -11.91
N ASP A 322 -7.34 -36.65 -11.70
CA ASP A 322 -8.71 -36.63 -12.23
C ASP A 322 -9.50 -35.44 -11.70
N GLU A 323 -9.44 -35.20 -10.38
CA GLU A 323 -10.12 -34.08 -9.74
C GLU A 323 -9.67 -32.73 -10.33
N LYS A 324 -8.37 -32.53 -10.52
CA LYS A 324 -7.82 -31.31 -11.15
C LYS A 324 -8.28 -31.17 -12.60
N ALA A 325 -8.20 -32.24 -13.39
CA ALA A 325 -8.66 -32.24 -14.78
C ALA A 325 -10.17 -31.93 -14.89
N GLU A 326 -11.00 -32.49 -14.01
CA GLU A 326 -12.45 -32.20 -13.95
C GLU A 326 -12.73 -30.73 -13.64
N ARG A 327 -12.00 -30.12 -12.67
CA ARG A 327 -12.15 -28.69 -12.40
C ARG A 327 -11.79 -27.84 -13.61
N ILE A 328 -10.70 -28.15 -14.30
CA ILE A 328 -10.24 -27.41 -15.50
C ILE A 328 -11.30 -27.52 -16.62
N LEU A 329 -11.79 -28.73 -16.89
CA LEU A 329 -12.82 -28.96 -17.91
C LEU A 329 -14.11 -28.18 -17.62
N ARG A 330 -14.57 -28.16 -16.36
CA ARG A 330 -15.75 -27.39 -15.96
C ARG A 330 -15.65 -25.91 -16.31
N TYR A 331 -14.48 -25.28 -16.15
CA TYR A 331 -14.27 -23.88 -16.52
C TYR A 331 -14.15 -23.68 -18.03
N LYS A 332 -13.52 -24.62 -18.75
CA LYS A 332 -13.53 -24.64 -20.21
C LYS A 332 -14.95 -24.76 -20.75
N GLU A 333 -15.79 -25.61 -20.17
CA GLU A 333 -17.19 -25.81 -20.53
C GLU A 333 -18.02 -24.56 -20.27
N LYS A 334 -17.79 -23.89 -19.13
CA LYS A 334 -18.43 -22.63 -18.75
C LYS A 334 -18.25 -21.56 -19.83
N ILE A 335 -17.03 -21.38 -20.35
CA ILE A 335 -16.71 -20.28 -21.28
C ILE A 335 -16.82 -20.67 -22.76
N TYR A 336 -16.83 -21.96 -23.09
CA TYR A 336 -16.86 -22.46 -24.47
C TYR A 336 -17.98 -21.86 -25.35
N PRO A 337 -19.25 -21.76 -24.90
CA PRO A 337 -20.32 -21.17 -25.71
C PRO A 337 -19.99 -19.74 -26.17
N THR A 338 -19.45 -18.95 -25.25
CA THR A 338 -19.06 -17.55 -25.46
C THR A 338 -17.88 -17.42 -26.42
N ILE A 339 -16.84 -18.26 -26.27
CA ILE A 339 -15.70 -18.29 -27.21
C ILE A 339 -16.14 -18.77 -28.60
N LYS A 340 -17.05 -19.76 -28.66
CA LYS A 340 -17.59 -20.24 -29.93
C LYS A 340 -18.32 -19.15 -30.70
N GLU A 341 -19.18 -18.40 -30.02
CA GLU A 341 -19.97 -17.32 -30.63
C GLU A 341 -19.10 -16.14 -31.08
N HIS A 342 -18.16 -15.71 -30.25
CA HIS A 342 -17.44 -14.46 -30.45
C HIS A 342 -16.05 -14.61 -31.09
N PHE A 343 -15.51 -15.82 -31.17
CA PHE A 343 -14.21 -16.07 -31.79
C PHE A 343 -14.28 -17.14 -32.87
N TYR A 344 -14.76 -18.37 -32.58
CA TYR A 344 -14.73 -19.44 -33.59
C TYR A 344 -15.56 -19.12 -34.83
N ASN A 345 -16.77 -18.60 -34.62
CA ASN A 345 -17.70 -18.29 -35.71
C ASN A 345 -17.43 -16.93 -36.36
N ARG A 346 -16.32 -16.25 -36.03
CA ARG A 346 -15.97 -14.91 -36.53
C ARG A 346 -14.64 -14.91 -37.27
N ASP A 347 -14.54 -14.01 -38.24
CA ASP A 347 -13.30 -13.62 -38.89
C ASP A 347 -12.68 -12.39 -38.20
N TYR A 348 -11.52 -11.96 -38.71
CA TYR A 348 -10.81 -10.82 -38.15
C TYR A 348 -11.54 -9.48 -38.37
N ASP A 349 -12.37 -9.34 -39.41
CA ASP A 349 -13.10 -8.09 -39.67
C ASP A 349 -14.15 -7.85 -38.59
N ALA A 350 -14.86 -8.91 -38.17
CA ALA A 350 -15.77 -8.85 -37.04
C ALA A 350 -15.06 -8.58 -35.70
N ALA A 351 -13.84 -9.09 -35.50
CA ALA A 351 -13.01 -8.75 -34.34
C ALA A 351 -12.59 -7.27 -34.37
N THR A 352 -12.18 -6.77 -35.54
CA THR A 352 -11.73 -5.38 -35.74
C THR A 352 -12.78 -4.36 -35.31
N ALA A 353 -14.07 -4.63 -35.54
CA ALA A 353 -15.15 -3.76 -35.09
C ALA A 353 -15.16 -3.56 -33.56
N VAL A 354 -14.81 -4.59 -32.79
CA VAL A 354 -14.70 -4.52 -31.33
C VAL A 354 -13.40 -3.81 -30.93
N LEU A 355 -12.28 -4.24 -31.48
CA LEU A 355 -10.93 -3.75 -31.14
C LEU A 355 -10.73 -2.26 -31.48
N THR A 356 -11.45 -1.77 -32.49
CA THR A 356 -11.36 -0.38 -32.95
C THR A 356 -12.52 0.50 -32.52
N SER A 357 -13.32 0.03 -31.55
CA SER A 357 -14.44 0.77 -30.98
C SER A 357 -14.00 2.14 -30.45
N SER A 358 -14.62 3.21 -30.96
CA SER A 358 -14.39 4.57 -30.43
C SER A 358 -14.95 4.72 -29.02
N GLU A 359 -16.04 4.03 -28.68
CA GLU A 359 -16.62 4.03 -27.34
C GLU A 359 -15.63 3.45 -26.31
N HIS A 360 -14.97 2.33 -26.64
CA HIS A 360 -13.99 1.72 -25.75
C HIS A 360 -12.81 2.66 -25.49
N ARG A 361 -12.23 3.21 -26.56
CA ARG A 361 -11.11 4.15 -26.47
C ARG A 361 -11.48 5.42 -25.70
N ASN A 362 -12.65 6.00 -25.98
CA ASN A 362 -13.13 7.20 -25.30
C ASN A 362 -13.39 6.94 -23.82
N THR A 363 -13.94 5.76 -23.48
CA THR A 363 -14.14 5.36 -22.08
C THR A 363 -12.81 5.23 -21.35
N ALA A 364 -11.85 4.51 -21.92
CA ALA A 364 -10.52 4.36 -21.31
C ALA A 364 -9.82 5.72 -21.13
N ALA A 365 -9.85 6.59 -22.15
CA ALA A 365 -9.28 7.93 -22.07
C ALA A 365 -9.97 8.80 -21.01
N ALA A 366 -11.31 8.74 -20.90
CA ALA A 366 -12.07 9.49 -19.91
C ALA A 366 -11.75 9.04 -18.47
N VAL A 367 -11.48 7.75 -18.25
CA VAL A 367 -11.03 7.25 -16.93
C VAL A 367 -9.68 7.85 -16.56
N VAL A 368 -8.74 7.93 -17.50
CA VAL A 368 -7.41 8.53 -17.23
C VAL A 368 -7.52 10.05 -17.04
N ASP A 369 -8.37 10.74 -17.80
CA ASP A 369 -8.62 12.17 -17.59
C ASP A 369 -9.21 12.44 -16.19
N ALA A 370 -10.18 11.61 -15.76
CA ALA A 370 -10.81 11.73 -14.45
C ALA A 370 -9.91 11.30 -13.28
N SER A 371 -8.84 10.55 -13.54
CA SER A 371 -7.92 10.07 -12.49
C SER A 371 -6.90 11.14 -12.07
N LEU A 372 -6.62 12.14 -12.91
CA LEU A 372 -5.67 13.20 -12.61
C LEU A 372 -5.99 13.84 -11.25
N THR A 373 -5.08 13.68 -10.30
CA THR A 373 -5.31 14.02 -8.89
C THR A 373 -4.37 15.13 -8.44
N LYS A 374 -4.95 16.20 -7.90
CA LYS A 374 -4.20 17.24 -7.20
C LYS A 374 -4.05 16.84 -5.73
N VAL A 375 -2.83 16.60 -5.29
CA VAL A 375 -2.52 16.23 -3.89
C VAL A 375 -2.34 17.48 -3.04
N LYS A 376 -1.54 18.44 -3.52
CA LYS A 376 -1.23 19.69 -2.82
C LYS A 376 -1.06 20.83 -3.83
N GLY A 377 -1.36 22.05 -3.39
CA GLY A 377 -1.05 23.28 -4.11
C GLY A 377 -2.18 23.82 -4.98
N LYS A 378 -1.82 24.68 -5.92
CA LYS A 378 -2.74 25.34 -6.86
C LYS A 378 -2.87 24.57 -8.17
N ASP A 379 -3.92 24.87 -8.92
CA ASP A 379 -4.07 24.38 -10.30
C ASP A 379 -3.04 25.03 -11.21
N PHE A 380 -2.54 24.26 -12.18
CA PHE A 380 -1.55 24.76 -13.14
C PHE A 380 -2.12 25.92 -13.95
N ARG A 381 -1.48 27.08 -13.78
CA ARG A 381 -1.70 28.29 -14.56
C ARG A 381 -0.33 28.86 -14.89
N PRO A 382 0.20 28.62 -16.10
CA PRO A 382 1.54 29.04 -16.43
C PRO A 382 1.60 30.57 -16.42
N VAL A 383 2.59 31.10 -15.70
CA VAL A 383 2.92 32.53 -15.74
C VAL A 383 4.23 32.65 -16.50
N GLY A 384 4.24 33.43 -17.58
CA GLY A 384 5.44 33.68 -18.36
C GLY A 384 6.03 32.45 -19.06
N LYS A 385 7.36 32.43 -19.20
CA LYS A 385 8.10 31.37 -19.87
C LYS A 385 8.06 30.09 -19.04
N THR A 386 7.72 28.98 -19.68
CA THR A 386 7.51 27.68 -19.01
C THR A 386 8.51 26.63 -19.50
N LEU A 387 9.07 25.87 -18.56
CA LEU A 387 9.95 24.73 -18.80
C LEU A 387 9.29 23.43 -18.34
N VAL A 388 9.26 22.41 -19.20
CA VAL A 388 8.81 21.06 -18.85
C VAL A 388 9.99 20.10 -18.84
N ILE A 389 10.21 19.45 -17.70
CA ILE A 389 11.27 18.47 -17.46
C ILE A 389 10.62 17.10 -17.30
N ALA A 390 11.01 16.09 -18.07
CA ALA A 390 10.41 14.76 -17.93
C ALA A 390 11.37 13.64 -18.32
N PRO A 391 11.30 12.47 -17.64
CA PRO A 391 12.04 11.29 -18.04
C PRO A 391 11.33 10.53 -19.16
N ASP A 392 12.11 9.74 -19.90
CA ASP A 392 11.56 8.62 -20.68
C ASP A 392 11.15 7.48 -19.74
N PRO A 393 10.04 6.78 -20.02
CA PRO A 393 9.63 5.65 -19.22
C PRO A 393 10.61 4.48 -19.41
N ARG A 394 10.84 3.71 -18.34
CA ARG A 394 11.51 2.41 -18.40
C ARG A 394 10.73 1.42 -17.55
N ALA A 395 10.64 0.17 -17.99
CA ALA A 395 10.18 -0.93 -17.14
C ALA A 395 11.02 -0.95 -15.86
N VAL A 396 10.36 -0.88 -14.70
CA VAL A 396 11.02 -0.88 -13.37
C VAL A 396 11.05 -2.28 -12.79
N THR A 397 10.10 -3.13 -13.17
CA THR A 397 10.00 -4.54 -12.77
C THR A 397 10.04 -5.44 -14.00
N ILE A 398 10.38 -6.71 -13.80
CA ILE A 398 10.38 -7.72 -14.89
C ILE A 398 8.96 -7.96 -15.43
N ALA A 399 7.93 -7.68 -14.63
CA ALA A 399 6.53 -7.82 -15.02
C ALA A 399 6.07 -6.74 -16.02
N GLU A 400 6.77 -5.60 -16.11
CA GLU A 400 6.42 -4.48 -16.99
C GLU A 400 7.02 -4.62 -18.38
N ASP A 401 6.25 -4.24 -19.40
CA ASP A 401 6.73 -4.16 -20.77
C ASP A 401 7.19 -2.74 -21.12
N LYS A 402 8.16 -2.61 -22.02
CA LYS A 402 8.53 -1.31 -22.61
C LYS A 402 7.46 -0.87 -23.60
N VAL A 403 6.71 0.18 -23.27
CA VAL A 403 5.87 0.87 -24.25
C VAL A 403 6.80 1.64 -25.21
N ALA A 404 6.98 1.14 -26.42
CA ALA A 404 7.88 1.75 -27.39
C ALA A 404 7.40 3.16 -27.78
N ALA A 405 8.35 4.11 -27.86
CA ALA A 405 8.20 5.45 -28.45
C ALA A 405 7.25 6.46 -27.77
N LEU A 406 7.02 6.37 -26.46
CA LEU A 406 6.35 7.44 -25.70
C LEU A 406 7.35 8.34 -24.99
N SER A 407 7.28 9.64 -25.27
CA SER A 407 8.10 10.69 -24.66
C SER A 407 7.23 11.90 -24.38
N ILE A 408 7.03 12.23 -23.10
CA ILE A 408 6.33 13.45 -22.69
C ILE A 408 6.98 14.67 -23.33
N THR A 409 8.32 14.72 -23.37
CA THR A 409 9.03 15.88 -23.95
C THR A 409 8.75 16.04 -25.44
N ASP A 410 8.67 14.95 -26.20
CA ASP A 410 8.34 15.01 -27.62
C ASP A 410 6.85 15.31 -27.81
N ALA A 411 5.97 14.75 -26.98
CA ALA A 411 4.54 15.06 -27.01
C ALA A 411 4.29 16.56 -26.77
N VAL A 412 5.00 17.18 -25.82
CA VAL A 412 4.92 18.63 -25.56
C VAL A 412 5.45 19.43 -26.75
N ARG A 413 6.60 19.07 -27.34
CA ARG A 413 7.15 19.74 -28.54
C ARG A 413 6.17 19.73 -29.71
N HIS A 414 5.50 18.61 -29.95
CA HIS A 414 4.54 18.47 -31.07
C HIS A 414 3.15 19.04 -30.76
N SER A 415 2.86 19.41 -29.51
CA SER A 415 1.54 19.91 -29.11
C SER A 415 1.25 21.35 -29.52
N GLY A 416 2.27 22.10 -29.96
CA GLY A 416 2.17 23.53 -30.26
C GLY A 416 2.19 24.43 -29.02
N LEU A 417 2.40 23.88 -27.82
CA LEU A 417 2.60 24.65 -26.60
C LEU A 417 3.91 25.45 -26.67
N PRO A 418 3.94 26.73 -26.24
CA PRO A 418 5.15 27.56 -26.24
C PRO A 418 6.07 27.24 -25.06
N TYR A 419 6.27 25.95 -24.76
CA TYR A 419 7.03 25.47 -23.61
C TYR A 419 8.36 24.89 -24.07
N ASP A 420 9.44 25.29 -23.39
CA ASP A 420 10.71 24.62 -23.58
C ASP A 420 10.68 23.27 -22.86
N VAL A 421 11.43 22.30 -23.36
CA VAL A 421 11.50 20.98 -22.75
C VAL A 421 12.93 20.55 -22.47
N VAL A 422 13.12 19.83 -21.37
CA VAL A 422 14.36 19.13 -21.03
C VAL A 422 14.02 17.67 -20.76
N LYS A 423 14.71 16.79 -21.48
CA LYS A 423 14.60 15.35 -21.28
C LYS A 423 15.65 14.91 -20.26
N ILE A 424 15.24 14.12 -19.29
CA ILE A 424 16.12 13.59 -18.24
C ILE A 424 16.16 12.07 -18.28
N GLU A 425 17.23 11.49 -17.74
CA GLU A 425 17.29 10.06 -17.49
C GLU A 425 16.71 9.72 -16.11
N ARG A 426 16.47 8.43 -15.85
CA ARG A 426 16.05 7.98 -14.52
C ARG A 426 17.11 8.32 -13.47
N ASN A 427 18.37 8.00 -13.76
CA ASN A 427 19.51 8.33 -12.90
C ASN A 427 20.24 9.51 -13.54
N ILE A 428 20.25 10.64 -12.83
CA ILE A 428 20.81 11.89 -13.33
C ILE A 428 22.12 12.13 -12.57
N ALA A 429 23.20 12.44 -13.29
CA ALA A 429 24.47 12.83 -12.68
C ALA A 429 24.37 14.23 -12.05
N SER A 430 25.13 14.49 -10.98
CA SER A 430 25.03 15.73 -10.20
C SER A 430 25.33 16.99 -11.02
N ASP A 431 26.29 16.91 -11.93
CA ASP A 431 26.65 18.00 -12.86
C ASP A 431 25.49 18.35 -13.81
N THR A 432 24.82 17.32 -14.34
CA THR A 432 23.63 17.47 -15.18
C THR A 432 22.48 18.09 -14.37
N ILE A 433 22.29 17.68 -13.11
CA ILE A 433 21.29 18.29 -12.22
C ILE A 433 21.56 19.79 -12.07
N ASP A 434 22.82 20.18 -11.81
CA ASP A 434 23.19 21.57 -11.61
C ASP A 434 23.03 22.41 -12.89
N GLU A 435 23.33 21.84 -14.06
CA GLU A 435 23.06 22.47 -15.37
C GLU A 435 21.57 22.74 -15.57
N ILE A 436 20.71 21.75 -15.31
CA ILE A 436 19.26 21.88 -15.46
C ILE A 436 18.71 22.94 -14.51
N VAL A 437 19.17 22.95 -13.25
CA VAL A 437 18.76 23.93 -12.24
C VAL A 437 19.20 25.34 -12.63
N SER A 438 20.41 25.49 -13.18
CA SER A 438 20.91 26.78 -13.68
C SER A 438 20.01 27.31 -14.79
N ARG A 439 19.70 26.47 -15.79
CA ARG A 439 18.80 26.81 -16.90
C ARG A 439 17.37 27.13 -16.41
N ALA A 440 16.87 26.41 -15.42
CA ALA A 440 15.51 26.58 -14.91
C ALA A 440 15.26 27.96 -14.25
N ARG A 441 16.32 28.69 -13.87
CA ARG A 441 16.21 30.06 -13.31
C ARG A 441 15.70 31.09 -14.33
N ASP A 442 15.85 30.82 -15.63
CA ASP A 442 15.35 31.70 -16.70
C ASP A 442 13.85 31.54 -16.97
N TYR A 443 13.17 30.68 -16.21
CA TYR A 443 11.76 30.33 -16.39
C TYR A 443 10.95 30.74 -15.17
N GLN A 444 9.79 31.33 -15.42
CA GLN A 444 8.86 31.72 -14.35
C GLN A 444 8.05 30.53 -13.85
N THR A 445 7.75 29.57 -14.72
CA THR A 445 7.03 28.33 -14.37
C THR A 445 7.87 27.11 -14.77
N VAL A 446 8.04 26.16 -13.85
CA VAL A 446 8.72 24.90 -14.12
C VAL A 446 7.79 23.73 -13.77
N VAL A 447 7.67 22.78 -14.68
CA VAL A 447 6.97 21.51 -14.46
C VAL A 447 7.98 20.38 -14.54
N ILE A 448 8.08 19.55 -13.52
CA ILE A 448 8.86 18.31 -13.55
C ILE A 448 7.93 17.11 -13.41
N CYS A 449 7.96 16.23 -14.41
CA CYS A 449 7.33 14.92 -14.32
C CYS A 449 8.32 13.95 -13.66
N THR A 450 7.88 13.22 -12.64
CA THR A 450 8.73 12.24 -11.94
C THR A 450 8.29 10.81 -12.19
N TRP A 451 9.25 9.90 -12.05
CA TRP A 451 9.05 8.46 -12.15
C TRP A 451 9.78 7.73 -11.03
N ASN A 452 9.07 7.36 -9.97
CA ASN A 452 9.62 6.70 -8.79
C ASN A 452 10.89 7.42 -8.30
N ALA A 453 10.80 8.73 -8.14
CA ALA A 453 11.92 9.63 -7.89
C ALA A 453 12.70 9.32 -6.60
N ALA A 454 12.04 8.72 -5.59
CA ALA A 454 12.60 8.54 -4.25
C ALA A 454 13.99 7.87 -4.22
N SER A 455 14.27 6.97 -5.16
CA SER A 455 15.55 6.24 -5.24
C SER A 455 16.47 6.73 -6.37
N THR A 456 16.29 7.96 -6.87
CA THR A 456 16.97 8.45 -8.08
C THR A 456 17.41 9.92 -7.97
N GLY A 457 18.24 10.38 -8.92
CA GLY A 457 18.65 11.79 -9.03
C GLY A 457 17.49 12.77 -9.25
N GLN A 458 16.29 12.28 -9.62
CA GLN A 458 15.10 13.12 -9.80
C GLN A 458 14.65 13.79 -8.49
N ALA A 459 14.78 13.10 -7.35
CA ALA A 459 14.41 13.67 -6.05
C ALA A 459 15.36 14.82 -5.65
N GLU A 460 16.65 14.70 -5.97
CA GLU A 460 17.60 15.80 -5.78
C GLU A 460 17.29 16.97 -6.72
N LEU A 461 17.05 16.69 -8.00
CA LEU A 461 16.67 17.71 -8.98
C LEU A 461 15.43 18.47 -8.55
N ALA A 462 14.37 17.78 -8.12
CA ALA A 462 13.13 18.41 -7.64
C ALA A 462 13.37 19.36 -6.44
N ARG A 463 14.18 18.95 -5.46
CA ARG A 463 14.53 19.79 -4.30
C ARG A 463 15.37 21.00 -4.69
N LYS A 464 16.35 20.83 -5.60
CA LYS A 464 17.17 21.96 -6.09
C LYS A 464 16.34 22.94 -6.92
N LEU A 465 15.42 22.45 -7.76
CA LEU A 465 14.47 23.28 -8.49
C LEU A 465 13.54 24.05 -7.53
N TYR A 466 13.02 23.40 -6.48
CA TYR A 466 12.16 24.06 -5.49
C TYR A 466 12.85 25.26 -4.82
N ARG A 467 14.15 25.16 -4.56
CA ARG A 467 14.96 26.26 -3.99
C ARG A 467 15.31 27.35 -5.00
N ALA A 468 15.35 27.02 -6.29
CA ALA A 468 15.82 27.91 -7.34
C ALA A 468 14.70 28.63 -8.10
N CYS A 469 13.50 28.05 -8.14
CA CYS A 469 12.39 28.49 -8.97
C CYS A 469 11.22 28.97 -8.11
N ALA A 470 10.55 30.05 -8.53
CA ALA A 470 9.43 30.63 -7.79
C ALA A 470 8.12 29.84 -7.94
N ASP A 471 7.90 29.18 -9.08
CA ASP A 471 6.67 28.40 -9.35
C ASP A 471 7.01 27.02 -9.94
N LEU A 472 7.12 26.02 -9.06
CA LEU A 472 7.41 24.62 -9.41
C LEU A 472 6.14 23.77 -9.27
N TYR A 473 5.86 22.97 -10.30
CA TYR A 473 4.88 21.88 -10.28
C TYR A 473 5.58 20.55 -10.44
N VAL A 474 5.25 19.60 -9.57
CA VAL A 474 5.73 18.23 -9.67
C VAL A 474 4.56 17.31 -9.98
N ILE A 475 4.69 16.51 -11.04
CA ILE A 475 3.67 15.55 -11.48
C ILE A 475 4.26 14.15 -11.44
N SER A 476 3.84 13.33 -10.47
CA SER A 476 4.21 11.91 -10.49
C SER A 476 3.45 11.19 -11.58
N THR A 477 4.19 10.52 -12.45
CA THR A 477 3.67 9.74 -13.58
C THR A 477 3.61 8.23 -13.30
N ARG A 478 3.86 7.83 -12.05
CA ARG A 478 3.78 6.44 -11.61
C ARG A 478 3.37 6.37 -10.14
N ASN A 479 4.24 5.96 -9.22
CA ASN A 479 3.85 5.83 -7.82
C ASN A 479 3.62 7.23 -7.22
N PRO A 480 2.52 7.44 -6.48
CA PRO A 480 2.20 8.74 -5.90
C PRO A 480 3.12 9.09 -4.70
N TYR A 481 4.01 8.18 -4.30
CA TYR A 481 4.84 8.26 -3.10
C TYR A 481 6.08 9.15 -3.25
N ASP A 482 6.37 9.68 -4.45
CA ASP A 482 7.57 10.50 -4.68
C ASP A 482 7.62 11.73 -3.77
N ILE A 483 6.45 12.24 -3.35
CA ILE A 483 6.36 13.36 -2.39
C ILE A 483 7.10 13.10 -1.08
N PHE A 484 7.27 11.84 -0.66
CA PHE A 484 8.03 11.51 0.55
C PHE A 484 9.52 11.88 0.45
N ALA A 485 10.07 11.98 -0.76
CA ALA A 485 11.45 12.39 -0.97
C ALA A 485 11.64 13.91 -1.01
N PHE A 486 10.56 14.67 -1.11
CA PHE A 486 10.56 16.13 -1.21
C PHE A 486 9.26 16.75 -0.63
N PRO A 487 8.96 16.50 0.66
CA PRO A 487 7.71 16.95 1.28
C PRO A 487 7.53 18.48 1.30
N GLU A 488 8.61 19.24 1.10
CA GLU A 488 8.59 20.70 1.02
C GLU A 488 7.86 21.24 -0.22
N ILE A 489 7.68 20.45 -1.28
CA ILE A 489 7.10 20.92 -2.54
C ILE A 489 5.64 21.36 -2.36
N ASP A 490 5.31 22.51 -2.96
CA ASP A 490 4.00 23.14 -2.79
C ASP A 490 2.94 22.62 -3.77
N ASN A 491 3.29 22.42 -5.03
CA ASN A 491 2.36 21.91 -6.05
C ASN A 491 2.73 20.48 -6.46
N TYR A 492 1.90 19.51 -6.07
CA TYR A 492 2.11 18.08 -6.34
C TYR A 492 0.85 17.43 -6.90
N LEU A 493 1.00 16.74 -8.02
CA LEU A 493 -0.07 16.02 -8.72
C LEU A 493 0.34 14.56 -9.02
N CYS A 494 -0.65 13.71 -9.26
CA CYS A 494 -0.45 12.31 -9.63
C CYS A 494 -1.27 11.92 -10.86
N LEU A 495 -0.64 11.16 -11.75
CA LEU A 495 -1.26 10.52 -12.93
C LEU A 495 -1.31 8.99 -12.85
N TYR A 496 -0.61 8.38 -11.88
CA TYR A 496 -0.60 6.93 -11.59
C TYR A 496 -0.03 6.01 -12.68
N GLU A 497 0.14 6.50 -13.89
CA GLU A 497 0.63 5.71 -15.01
C GLU A 497 1.28 6.59 -16.09
N TYR A 498 2.10 5.96 -16.93
CA TYR A 498 2.71 6.57 -18.10
C TYR A 498 2.33 5.77 -19.34
N THR A 499 1.13 6.05 -19.83
CA THR A 499 0.48 5.40 -20.96
C THR A 499 0.23 6.44 -22.04
N PRO A 500 -0.11 6.05 -23.28
CA PRO A 500 -0.53 7.02 -24.29
C PRO A 500 -1.67 7.93 -23.80
N ASN A 501 -2.61 7.37 -23.04
CA ASN A 501 -3.72 8.12 -22.48
C ASN A 501 -3.24 9.12 -21.41
N SER A 502 -2.32 8.74 -20.52
CA SER A 502 -1.86 9.67 -19.47
C SER A 502 -0.96 10.78 -20.02
N VAL A 503 -0.18 10.52 -21.08
CA VAL A 503 0.54 11.57 -21.81
C VAL A 503 -0.46 12.53 -22.46
N ALA A 504 -1.54 12.04 -23.06
CA ALA A 504 -2.59 12.88 -23.63
C ALA A 504 -3.30 13.71 -22.53
N THR A 505 -3.64 13.12 -21.39
CA THR A 505 -4.20 13.80 -20.21
C THR A 505 -3.26 14.88 -19.70
N LEU A 506 -1.95 14.60 -19.61
CA LEU A 506 -0.95 15.60 -19.23
C LEU A 506 -0.94 16.78 -20.20
N LEU A 507 -1.00 16.54 -21.51
CA LEU A 507 -1.07 17.63 -22.50
C LEU A 507 -2.34 18.46 -22.35
N LYS A 508 -3.51 17.84 -22.13
CA LYS A 508 -4.76 18.56 -21.85
C LYS A 508 -4.62 19.43 -20.60
N TYR A 509 -4.01 18.90 -19.54
CA TYR A 509 -3.77 19.65 -18.30
C TYR A 509 -2.84 20.84 -18.52
N LEU A 510 -1.72 20.63 -19.24
CA LEU A 510 -0.77 21.67 -19.59
C LEU A 510 -1.38 22.75 -20.50
N LYS A 511 -2.39 22.41 -21.31
CA LYS A 511 -3.18 23.38 -22.10
C LYS A 511 -4.27 24.09 -21.30
N GLY A 512 -4.56 23.64 -20.07
CA GLY A 512 -5.68 24.13 -19.27
C GLY A 512 -7.06 23.65 -19.73
N GLU A 513 -7.11 22.57 -20.52
CA GLU A 513 -8.36 21.98 -21.05
C GLU A 513 -9.09 21.11 -20.01
N ILE A 514 -8.35 20.59 -19.02
CA ILE A 514 -8.91 19.78 -17.93
C ILE A 514 -8.39 20.25 -16.56
N TYR A 515 -9.18 19.97 -15.53
CA TYR A 515 -8.80 20.20 -14.14
C TYR A 515 -8.69 18.86 -13.40
N PRO A 516 -7.76 18.73 -12.44
CA PRO A 516 -7.67 17.53 -11.61
C PRO A 516 -8.97 17.28 -10.85
N SER A 517 -9.55 16.10 -11.02
CA SER A 517 -10.80 15.69 -10.37
C SER A 517 -10.69 14.35 -9.65
N GLY A 518 -9.58 13.64 -9.83
CA GLY A 518 -9.30 12.37 -9.19
C GLY A 518 -9.17 12.49 -7.69
N LYS A 519 -9.44 11.38 -7.01
CA LYS A 519 -9.28 11.23 -5.56
C LYS A 519 -8.09 10.32 -5.31
N LEU A 520 -7.18 10.77 -4.46
CA LEU A 520 -6.01 10.00 -4.11
C LEU A 520 -6.41 8.63 -3.52
N PRO A 521 -6.07 7.51 -4.17
CA PRO A 521 -6.52 6.17 -3.76
C PRO A 521 -5.61 5.55 -2.70
N VAL A 522 -4.55 6.24 -2.28
CA VAL A 522 -3.59 5.78 -1.28
C VAL A 522 -3.29 6.87 -0.26
N ARG A 523 -2.70 6.53 0.88
CA ARG A 523 -2.22 7.52 1.83
C ARG A 523 -0.84 8.02 1.42
N LEU A 524 -0.70 9.33 1.39
CA LEU A 524 0.59 10.02 1.31
C LEU A 524 1.02 10.52 2.68
N TRP A 525 0.81 9.67 3.69
CA TRP A 525 1.23 9.84 5.07
C TRP A 525 1.69 8.48 5.59
N ARG A 526 2.81 8.44 6.32
CA ARG A 526 3.30 7.23 6.98
C ARG A 526 2.88 7.29 8.45
N PRO A 527 2.19 6.28 9.00
CA PRO A 527 2.00 6.21 10.43
C PRO A 527 3.36 6.21 11.13
N PRO A 528 3.50 6.93 12.25
CA PRO A 528 4.76 6.98 12.96
C PRO A 528 5.12 5.58 13.46
N LYS A 529 6.40 5.25 13.39
CA LYS A 529 6.90 4.00 13.95
C LYS A 529 6.77 4.03 15.46
N ILE A 530 6.21 2.96 16.02
CA ILE A 530 6.05 2.81 17.47
C ILE A 530 7.35 2.27 18.06
N GLY A 531 7.82 2.92 19.11
CA GLY A 531 8.89 2.48 20.00
C GLY A 531 8.43 2.54 21.45
N ALA A 532 9.28 2.10 22.36
CA ALA A 532 8.99 2.15 23.78
C ALA A 532 10.21 2.62 24.57
N SER A 533 9.97 3.28 25.69
CA SER A 533 11.00 3.60 26.66
C SER A 533 11.27 2.40 27.57
N LEU A 534 12.52 2.29 28.04
CA LEU A 534 12.96 1.33 29.04
C LEU A 534 13.87 2.05 30.03
N TYR A 535 13.72 1.75 31.31
CA TYR A 535 14.46 2.39 32.38
C TYR A 535 15.32 1.39 33.12
N VAL A 536 16.54 1.80 33.48
CA VAL A 536 17.54 0.96 34.15
C VAL A 536 17.90 1.55 35.51
N GLY A 537 18.37 0.71 36.44
CA GLY A 537 18.89 1.18 37.72
C GLY A 537 17.84 1.71 38.70
N LEU A 538 16.56 1.51 38.43
CA LEU A 538 15.45 1.89 39.32
C LEU A 538 14.90 0.65 40.05
N PRO A 539 14.40 0.76 41.31
CA PRO A 539 13.97 -0.40 42.11
C PRO A 539 12.88 -1.26 41.47
N ASP A 540 11.92 -0.64 40.79
CA ASP A 540 10.78 -1.34 40.16
C ASP A 540 11.11 -1.95 38.79
N TYR A 541 12.32 -1.69 38.27
CA TYR A 541 12.79 -2.05 36.93
C TYR A 541 14.00 -2.99 37.01
N ALA A 542 13.79 -4.16 37.59
CA ALA A 542 14.82 -5.20 37.66
C ALA A 542 15.24 -5.70 36.27
N LEU A 543 16.49 -6.17 36.16
CA LEU A 543 17.08 -6.66 34.91
C LEU A 543 16.22 -7.71 34.23
N GLU A 544 15.74 -8.71 34.98
CA GLU A 544 14.95 -9.82 34.46
C GLU A 544 13.63 -9.33 33.85
N LYS A 545 12.95 -8.38 34.51
CA LYS A 545 11.72 -7.77 34.00
C LYS A 545 11.96 -6.96 32.73
N ASN A 546 13.08 -6.23 32.68
CA ASN A 546 13.48 -5.49 31.47
C ASN A 546 13.74 -6.43 30.29
N ILE A 547 14.40 -7.57 30.52
CA ILE A 547 14.63 -8.59 29.49
C ILE A 547 13.30 -9.21 29.02
N GLU A 548 12.39 -9.53 29.93
CA GLU A 548 11.05 -10.03 29.58
C GLU A 548 10.28 -9.02 28.73
N TYR A 549 10.36 -7.74 29.10
CA TYR A 549 9.73 -6.66 28.35
C TYR A 549 10.32 -6.47 26.95
N LEU A 550 11.65 -6.55 26.78
CA LEU A 550 12.28 -6.53 25.45
C LEU A 550 11.76 -7.66 24.55
N ARG A 551 11.62 -8.87 25.11
CA ARG A 551 11.05 -10.01 24.38
C ARG A 551 9.59 -9.78 24.02
N LEU A 552 8.80 -9.20 24.93
CA LEU A 552 7.42 -8.82 24.66
C LEU A 552 7.33 -7.84 23.49
N LEU A 553 8.07 -6.73 23.55
CA LEU A 553 8.11 -5.73 22.51
C LEU A 553 8.50 -6.34 21.15
N LYS A 554 9.51 -7.21 21.14
CA LYS A 554 9.95 -7.90 19.91
C LYS A 554 8.86 -8.79 19.32
N ARG A 555 8.09 -9.52 20.14
CA ARG A 555 6.96 -10.36 19.66
C ARG A 555 5.89 -9.53 18.95
N HIS A 556 5.68 -8.30 19.38
CA HIS A 556 4.77 -7.35 18.73
C HIS A 556 5.41 -6.57 17.57
N GLY A 557 6.63 -6.92 17.15
CA GLY A 557 7.30 -6.28 16.01
C GLY A 557 7.92 -4.92 16.32
N ILE A 558 8.00 -4.51 17.59
CA ILE A 558 8.71 -3.29 17.99
C ILE A 558 10.21 -3.53 17.88
N ASP A 559 10.91 -2.64 17.18
CA ASP A 559 12.35 -2.75 16.94
C ASP A 559 13.16 -1.60 17.54
N ARG A 560 12.55 -0.72 18.35
CA ARG A 560 13.19 0.51 18.87
C ARG A 560 12.92 0.72 20.33
N ILE A 561 14.00 0.96 21.06
CA ILE A 561 13.98 1.20 22.50
C ILE A 561 14.70 2.51 22.81
N PHE A 562 14.04 3.35 23.60
CA PHE A 562 14.63 4.55 24.17
C PHE A 562 15.03 4.27 25.62
N ILE A 563 16.32 4.37 25.94
CA ILE A 563 16.82 4.14 27.30
C ILE A 563 17.29 5.46 27.89
N SER A 564 16.69 5.86 29.01
CA SER A 564 17.26 6.93 29.84
C SER A 564 18.33 6.31 30.73
N GLY A 565 19.60 6.58 30.41
CA GLY A 565 20.80 6.05 31.07
C GLY A 565 21.45 7.03 32.05
N HIS A 566 20.82 8.15 32.35
CA HIS A 566 21.32 9.12 33.33
C HIS A 566 20.20 9.77 34.13
N MET A 567 19.99 9.29 35.35
CA MET A 567 18.96 9.81 36.26
C MET A 567 19.45 9.88 37.71
N PRO A 568 19.11 10.95 38.46
CA PRO A 568 19.51 11.10 39.87
C PRO A 568 19.11 9.92 40.78
N GLU A 569 18.01 9.24 40.44
CA GLU A 569 17.40 8.17 41.23
C GLU A 569 17.99 6.77 40.96
N MET A 570 18.99 6.65 40.08
CA MET A 570 19.61 5.37 39.74
C MET A 570 20.47 4.81 40.88
N LYS A 571 20.34 3.50 41.12
CA LYS A 571 21.19 2.75 42.05
C LYS A 571 22.63 2.65 41.55
N ALA A 572 23.58 2.50 42.47
CA ALA A 572 24.97 2.20 42.13
C ALA A 572 25.08 0.86 41.38
N GLY A 573 25.97 0.78 40.38
CA GLY A 573 26.19 -0.44 39.59
C GLY A 573 25.18 -0.66 38.45
N PHE A 574 24.37 0.34 38.11
CA PHE A 574 23.45 0.28 36.97
C PHE A 574 24.16 0.08 35.62
N GLU A 575 25.47 0.37 35.54
CA GLU A 575 26.28 0.26 34.33
C GLU A 575 26.36 -1.19 33.82
N GLY A 576 26.40 -2.16 34.74
CA GLY A 576 26.37 -3.59 34.40
C GLY A 576 25.02 -4.02 33.85
N GLU A 577 23.93 -3.54 34.48
CA GLU A 577 22.56 -3.77 34.04
C GLU A 577 22.30 -3.19 32.65
N LEU A 578 22.75 -1.95 32.42
CA LEU A 578 22.66 -1.28 31.13
C LEU A 578 23.40 -2.05 30.04
N ARG A 579 24.62 -2.54 30.31
CA ARG A 579 25.40 -3.35 29.36
C ARG A 579 24.64 -4.60 28.93
N GLU A 580 24.08 -5.34 29.89
CA GLU A 580 23.34 -6.57 29.61
C GLU A 580 22.08 -6.30 28.78
N ILE A 581 21.33 -5.26 29.14
CA ILE A 581 20.11 -4.86 28.41
C ILE A 581 20.41 -4.49 26.96
N VAL A 582 21.48 -3.73 26.72
CA VAL A 582 21.90 -3.38 25.35
C VAL A 582 22.33 -4.63 24.58
N SER A 583 23.02 -5.59 25.23
CA SER A 583 23.40 -6.85 24.58
C SER A 583 22.18 -7.65 24.15
N VAL A 584 21.22 -7.87 25.06
CA VAL A 584 19.98 -8.59 24.77
C VAL A 584 19.16 -7.89 23.69
N ALA A 585 19.07 -6.56 23.73
CA ALA A 585 18.38 -5.80 22.69
C ALA A 585 19.03 -6.00 21.31
N ASN A 586 20.37 -6.03 21.23
CA ASN A 586 21.09 -6.30 20.00
C ASN A 586 20.88 -7.72 19.49
N ASP A 587 20.87 -8.72 20.37
CA ASP A 587 20.58 -10.13 20.02
C ASP A 587 19.17 -10.31 19.46
N LEU A 588 18.22 -9.50 19.95
CA LEU A 588 16.85 -9.42 19.42
C LEU A 588 16.75 -8.56 18.13
N GLY A 589 17.86 -7.98 17.67
CA GLY A 589 17.92 -7.11 16.49
C GLY A 589 17.21 -5.76 16.68
N MET A 590 17.16 -5.25 17.91
CA MET A 590 16.52 -3.97 18.25
C MET A 590 17.51 -2.79 18.16
N LYS A 591 16.98 -1.60 17.90
CA LYS A 591 17.72 -0.34 17.80
C LYS A 591 17.63 0.41 19.11
N VAL A 592 18.75 0.45 19.84
CA VAL A 592 18.85 1.15 21.12
C VAL A 592 19.22 2.62 20.91
N ILE A 593 18.37 3.52 21.40
CA ILE A 593 18.62 4.96 21.52
C ILE A 593 18.94 5.21 22.99
N LEU A 594 20.15 5.68 23.27
CA LEU A 594 20.63 5.91 24.63
C LEU A 594 20.70 7.40 24.94
N ASP A 595 20.00 7.82 25.98
CA ASP A 595 20.05 9.17 26.53
C ASP A 595 20.90 9.18 27.80
N ILE A 596 22.11 9.71 27.70
CA ILE A 596 23.11 9.67 28.77
C ILE A 596 24.04 10.88 28.69
N SER A 597 24.44 11.40 29.85
CA SER A 597 25.37 12.52 29.89
C SER A 597 26.77 12.13 29.40
N PRO A 598 27.54 13.04 28.78
CA PRO A 598 28.87 12.74 28.25
C PRO A 598 29.85 12.26 29.34
N ALA A 599 29.72 12.79 30.56
CA ALA A 599 30.54 12.38 31.70
C ALA A 599 30.25 10.95 32.18
N ALA A 600 29.00 10.47 32.02
CA ALA A 600 28.64 9.08 32.34
C ALA A 600 29.00 8.15 31.17
N PHE A 601 28.72 8.56 29.94
CA PHE A 601 29.02 7.77 28.74
C PHE A 601 30.51 7.46 28.59
N SER A 602 31.39 8.43 28.86
CA SER A 602 32.85 8.23 28.79
C SER A 602 33.42 7.23 29.81
N LYS A 603 32.64 6.86 30.83
CA LYS A 603 33.05 5.94 31.91
C LYS A 603 32.52 4.52 31.73
N ILE A 604 31.68 4.27 30.72
CA ILE A 604 30.99 3.00 30.53
C ILE A 604 31.34 2.40 29.18
N THR A 605 31.83 1.16 29.18
CA THR A 605 31.95 0.36 27.95
C THR A 605 30.63 -0.36 27.70
N LEU A 606 29.97 -0.03 26.58
CA LEU A 606 28.70 -0.60 26.14
C LEU A 606 28.86 -1.37 24.82
N PRO A 607 27.98 -2.36 24.55
CA PRO A 607 27.85 -2.92 23.21
C PRO A 607 27.37 -1.83 22.23
N PRO A 608 27.42 -2.10 20.91
CA PRO A 608 26.98 -1.14 19.90
C PRO A 608 25.57 -0.63 20.15
N ILE A 609 25.37 0.68 20.05
CA ILE A 609 24.06 1.33 20.12
C ILE A 609 23.69 1.89 18.75
N TYR A 610 22.38 2.10 18.53
CA TYR A 610 21.90 2.66 17.28
C TYR A 610 22.04 4.19 17.25
N ALA A 611 21.74 4.87 18.36
CA ALA A 611 21.89 6.31 18.49
C ALA A 611 22.24 6.75 19.92
N LEU A 612 23.01 7.83 20.02
CA LEU A 612 23.28 8.55 21.26
C LEU A 612 22.50 9.88 21.24
N ARG A 613 21.67 10.11 22.26
CA ARG A 613 20.90 11.35 22.41
C ARG A 613 21.70 12.39 23.19
N LEU A 614 21.68 13.62 22.68
CA LEU A 614 22.41 14.75 23.24
C LEU A 614 21.43 15.76 23.84
N ASP A 615 21.16 15.62 25.14
CA ASP A 615 20.10 16.40 25.80
C ASP A 615 20.60 17.75 26.37
N TYR A 616 21.84 17.82 26.87
CA TYR A 616 22.47 19.05 27.35
C TYR A 616 24.01 18.98 27.34
N GLY A 617 24.66 20.12 27.10
CA GLY A 617 26.11 20.30 27.37
C GLY A 617 27.08 19.96 26.22
N PHE A 618 26.59 19.76 24.99
CA PHE A 618 27.44 19.55 23.80
C PHE A 618 27.56 20.82 22.96
N SER A 619 28.77 21.22 22.59
CA SER A 619 28.99 22.33 21.65
C SER A 619 28.60 21.94 20.23
N ARG A 620 28.34 22.93 19.37
CA ARG A 620 28.06 22.69 17.94
C ARG A 620 29.20 21.91 17.27
N GLU A 621 30.46 22.20 17.63
CA GLU A 621 31.65 21.50 17.13
C GLU A 621 31.72 20.05 17.59
N GLU A 622 31.37 19.78 18.85
CA GLU A 622 31.34 18.41 19.38
C GLU A 622 30.28 17.57 18.68
N ILE A 623 29.12 18.15 18.40
CA ILE A 623 28.05 17.50 17.64
C ILE A 623 28.53 17.16 16.22
N VAL A 624 29.17 18.11 15.52
CA VAL A 624 29.74 17.85 14.17
C VAL A 624 30.76 16.72 14.20
N ARG A 625 31.68 16.75 15.18
CA ARG A 625 32.70 15.72 15.35
C ARG A 625 32.08 14.35 15.58
N LEU A 626 31.22 14.23 16.59
CA LEU A 626 30.56 12.96 16.94
C LEU A 626 29.71 12.40 15.79
N ALA A 627 28.93 13.26 15.11
CA ALA A 627 28.10 12.84 13.99
C ALA A 627 28.92 12.30 12.80
N ASN A 628 30.18 12.72 12.65
CA ASN A 628 31.05 12.27 11.56
C ASN A 628 31.95 11.08 11.95
N GLU A 629 32.36 10.98 13.21
CA GLU A 629 33.36 10.00 13.66
C GLU A 629 32.78 8.76 14.36
N ALA A 630 31.59 8.84 14.97
CA ALA A 630 31.05 7.73 15.77
C ALA A 630 30.48 6.57 14.93
N ASP A 631 30.43 5.36 15.47
CA ASP A 631 29.76 4.24 14.79
C ASP A 631 28.23 4.23 14.99
N TYR A 632 27.70 5.20 15.74
CA TYR A 632 26.27 5.39 16.02
C TYR A 632 25.74 6.73 15.48
N ARG A 633 24.42 6.87 15.41
CA ARG A 633 23.75 8.13 15.04
C ARG A 633 23.71 9.11 16.21
N ILE A 634 23.58 10.39 15.91
CA ILE A 634 23.37 11.43 16.91
C ILE A 634 21.91 11.84 16.92
N GLU A 635 21.27 11.76 18.08
CA GLU A 635 19.90 12.24 18.29
C GLU A 635 19.90 13.58 19.03
N LEU A 636 19.35 14.60 18.39
CA LEU A 636 19.30 15.96 18.88
C LEU A 636 17.98 16.22 19.61
N ASN A 637 17.99 17.07 20.62
CA ASN A 637 16.79 17.45 21.34
C ASN A 637 15.95 18.47 20.53
N ALA A 638 14.81 18.03 20.00
CA ALA A 638 13.87 18.86 19.23
C ALA A 638 13.32 20.05 20.03
N SER A 639 13.19 19.87 21.34
CA SER A 639 12.61 20.86 22.25
C SER A 639 13.54 22.04 22.50
N THR A 640 14.85 21.90 22.28
CA THR A 640 15.85 22.96 22.54
C THR A 640 16.63 23.42 21.31
N ILE A 641 16.82 22.56 20.31
CA ILE A 641 17.62 22.90 19.13
C ILE A 641 16.94 23.91 18.21
N SER A 642 17.70 24.88 17.69
CA SER A 642 17.21 25.92 16.78
C SER A 642 17.49 25.59 15.30
N GLU A 643 16.76 26.24 14.38
CA GLU A 643 17.07 26.15 12.95
C GLU A 643 18.48 26.65 12.61
N GLU A 644 19.00 27.63 13.35
CA GLU A 644 20.35 28.15 13.15
C GLU A 644 21.40 27.07 13.47
N ASP A 645 21.20 26.33 14.55
CA ASP A 645 22.05 25.20 14.92
C ASP A 645 22.06 24.15 13.79
N LEU A 646 20.89 23.81 13.27
CA LEU A 646 20.79 22.82 12.18
C LEU A 646 21.50 23.29 10.90
N ARG A 647 21.32 24.55 10.51
CA ARG A 647 22.06 25.13 9.37
C ARG A 647 23.56 25.10 9.61
N TYR A 648 24.00 25.41 10.82
CA TYR A 648 25.41 25.34 11.17
C TYR A 648 25.99 23.93 11.00
N LEU A 649 25.31 22.90 11.53
CA LEU A 649 25.73 21.51 11.41
C LEU A 649 25.84 21.06 9.93
N LEU A 650 24.80 21.36 9.13
CA LEU A 650 24.77 20.99 7.72
C LEU A 650 25.86 21.71 6.91
N ASN A 651 26.07 23.02 7.16
CA ASN A 651 27.10 23.81 6.49
C ASN A 651 28.53 23.37 6.82
N ARG A 652 28.72 22.73 7.98
CA ARG A 652 30.01 22.15 8.40
C ARG A 652 30.18 20.69 7.95
N GLY A 653 29.30 20.21 7.06
CA GLY A 653 29.42 18.91 6.42
C GLY A 653 28.83 17.75 7.19
N THR A 654 28.06 17.99 8.27
CA THR A 654 27.31 16.91 8.92
C THR A 654 26.24 16.39 8.00
N ARG A 655 26.27 15.09 7.73
CA ARG A 655 25.33 14.44 6.81
C ARG A 655 23.98 14.18 7.50
N PRO A 656 22.83 14.56 6.90
CA PRO A 656 21.51 14.41 7.53
C PRO A 656 21.18 12.99 8.01
N GLU A 657 21.62 11.96 7.29
CA GLU A 657 21.36 10.54 7.63
C GLU A 657 22.05 10.05 8.92
N ARG A 658 22.99 10.85 9.43
CA ARG A 658 23.70 10.62 10.70
C ARG A 658 23.00 11.26 11.88
N LEU A 659 22.04 12.14 11.62
CA LEU A 659 21.29 12.88 12.62
C LEU A 659 19.84 12.39 12.69
N ARG A 660 19.30 12.44 13.90
CA ARG A 660 17.89 12.21 14.22
C ARG A 660 17.46 13.22 15.26
N ILE A 661 16.17 13.44 15.44
CA ILE A 661 15.69 14.43 16.40
C ILE A 661 14.49 13.86 17.17
N SER A 662 14.49 14.04 18.49
CA SER A 662 13.37 13.66 19.36
C SER A 662 13.00 14.80 20.30
N HIS A 663 11.71 15.05 20.50
CA HIS A 663 11.22 15.96 21.53
C HIS A 663 11.50 15.40 22.92
N ASN A 664 11.54 16.27 23.92
CA ASN A 664 11.49 15.83 25.31
C ASN A 664 10.13 15.21 25.65
N PHE A 665 10.15 14.35 26.66
CA PHE A 665 8.97 14.03 27.46
C PHE A 665 9.06 14.77 28.80
N TYR A 666 7.91 15.15 29.34
CA TYR A 666 7.84 16.12 30.43
C TYR A 666 7.26 15.50 31.71
N PRO A 667 8.11 15.21 32.71
CA PRO A 667 7.68 14.54 33.94
C PRO A 667 6.77 15.38 34.83
N LYS A 668 6.90 16.71 34.78
CA LYS A 668 6.13 17.63 35.62
C LYS A 668 4.85 18.06 34.88
N PRO A 669 3.67 18.02 35.52
CA PRO A 669 2.45 18.55 34.94
C PRO A 669 2.60 20.02 34.50
N TYR A 670 1.93 20.37 33.41
CA TYR A 670 1.94 21.70 32.79
C TYR A 670 3.33 22.15 32.28
N THR A 671 4.19 21.20 31.93
CA THR A 671 5.51 21.51 31.32
C THR A 671 5.70 20.92 29.94
N GLY A 672 4.77 20.08 29.47
CA GLY A 672 4.70 19.64 28.08
C GLY A 672 4.42 20.78 27.12
N LEU A 673 4.73 20.54 25.85
CA LEU A 673 4.54 21.51 24.77
C LEU A 673 3.08 21.55 24.31
N SER A 674 2.69 22.63 23.66
CA SER A 674 1.45 22.70 22.90
C SER A 674 1.56 22.00 21.54
N HIS A 675 0.44 21.58 20.94
CA HIS A 675 0.42 21.02 19.58
C HIS A 675 1.00 21.99 18.55
N GLU A 676 0.69 23.29 18.67
CA GLU A 676 1.15 24.31 17.73
C GLU A 676 2.68 24.41 17.74
N GLU A 677 3.30 24.40 18.92
CA GLU A 677 4.77 24.44 19.05
C GLU A 677 5.42 23.17 18.50
N VAL A 678 4.86 21.99 18.79
CA VAL A 678 5.37 20.72 18.26
C VAL A 678 5.27 20.70 16.74
N LEU A 679 4.10 21.03 16.17
CA LEU A 679 3.88 21.06 14.72
C LEU A 679 4.81 22.07 14.05
N LYS A 680 4.93 23.29 14.59
CA LYS A 680 5.81 24.34 14.06
C LYS A 680 7.26 23.86 13.98
N LYS A 681 7.75 23.23 15.05
CA LYS A 681 9.11 22.66 15.11
C LYS A 681 9.28 21.52 14.12
N ASN A 682 8.32 20.60 14.05
CA ASN A 682 8.38 19.45 13.15
C ASN A 682 8.42 19.89 11.69
N LEU A 683 7.59 20.86 11.31
CA LEU A 683 7.62 21.47 9.97
C LEU A 683 8.97 22.14 9.68
N ALA A 684 9.58 22.82 10.65
CA ALA A 684 10.90 23.40 10.50
C ALA A 684 11.98 22.32 10.26
N PHE A 685 11.98 21.24 11.05
CA PHE A 685 12.94 20.14 10.91
C PHE A 685 12.77 19.36 9.61
N ARG A 686 11.53 19.15 9.15
CA ARG A 686 11.24 18.46 7.89
C ARG A 686 11.79 19.19 6.66
N LYS A 687 11.86 20.53 6.68
CA LYS A 687 12.50 21.31 5.59
C LYS A 687 13.96 20.92 5.35
N TYR A 688 14.62 20.37 6.36
CA TYR A 688 16.01 19.91 6.29
C TYR A 688 16.12 18.38 6.17
N GLY A 689 15.00 17.67 6.01
CA GLY A 689 14.96 16.22 5.83
C GLY A 689 15.14 15.39 7.11
N PHE A 690 14.98 16.00 8.29
CA PHE A 690 15.11 15.27 9.55
C PHE A 690 13.86 14.47 9.90
N LYS A 691 14.07 13.31 10.51
CA LYS A 691 13.01 12.51 11.12
C LYS A 691 12.81 12.96 12.56
N VAL A 692 11.55 13.10 12.97
CA VAL A 692 11.19 13.62 14.30
C VAL A 692 10.39 12.61 15.10
N ALA A 693 10.81 12.43 16.36
CA ALA A 693 10.13 11.57 17.33
C ALA A 693 9.49 12.39 18.46
N ALA A 694 8.42 11.85 19.04
CA ALA A 694 7.81 12.39 20.26
C ALA A 694 7.37 11.24 21.19
N PHE A 695 6.91 11.61 22.37
CA PHE A 695 6.53 10.68 23.42
C PHE A 695 5.05 10.80 23.76
N ILE A 696 4.39 9.66 23.93
CA ILE A 696 3.05 9.57 24.50
C ILE A 696 3.11 8.73 25.78
N PRO A 697 2.24 8.99 26.76
CA PRO A 697 2.22 8.23 27.98
C PRO A 697 1.50 6.89 27.79
N SER A 698 1.92 5.88 28.53
CA SER A 698 1.08 4.70 28.75
C SER A 698 -0.02 5.06 29.75
N GLN A 699 -1.21 4.52 29.55
CA GLN A 699 -2.32 4.66 30.49
C GLN A 699 -2.17 3.70 31.68
N VAL A 700 -1.27 2.72 31.59
CA VAL A 700 -0.94 1.76 32.65
C VAL A 700 0.52 1.88 33.08
N ASN A 701 0.89 1.28 34.20
CA ASN A 701 2.29 1.14 34.66
C ASN A 701 3.12 2.44 34.61
N LYS A 702 2.50 3.56 35.02
CA LYS A 702 3.15 4.88 35.01
C LYS A 702 4.41 4.87 35.87
N ARG A 703 5.41 5.60 35.39
CA ARG A 703 6.75 5.51 35.94
C ARG A 703 6.88 6.13 37.36
N PRO A 704 7.46 5.41 38.34
CA PRO A 704 7.89 5.98 39.63
C PRO A 704 9.00 7.05 39.48
N PRO A 705 9.13 7.97 40.46
CA PRO A 705 8.26 8.17 41.63
C PRO A 705 7.02 9.04 41.31
N LEU A 706 6.89 9.50 40.06
CA LEU A 706 5.91 10.51 39.67
C LEU A 706 4.52 9.91 39.48
N TYR A 707 4.43 8.69 38.94
CA TYR A 707 3.18 8.02 38.60
C TYR A 707 2.23 8.89 37.75
N GLU A 708 2.80 9.81 36.98
CA GLU A 708 2.14 10.68 36.02
C GLU A 708 2.57 10.25 34.62
N GLY A 709 1.71 10.44 33.61
CA GLY A 709 2.05 10.11 32.23
C GLY A 709 3.19 11.00 31.73
N LEU A 710 4.07 10.45 30.90
CA LEU A 710 5.22 11.16 30.32
C LEU A 710 5.02 11.55 28.84
N PRO A 711 4.25 12.62 28.53
CA PRO A 711 4.04 13.06 27.16
C PRO A 711 5.08 14.08 26.69
N THR A 712 5.17 14.26 25.38
CA THR A 712 5.70 15.46 24.74
C THR A 712 4.67 16.59 24.74
N VAL A 713 3.43 16.30 24.33
CA VAL A 713 2.34 17.27 24.26
C VAL A 713 1.53 17.22 25.56
N GLU A 714 1.37 18.33 26.27
CA GLU A 714 0.79 18.33 27.61
C GLU A 714 -0.61 17.71 27.66
N ASP A 715 -1.46 17.99 26.67
CA ASP A 715 -2.82 17.45 26.58
C ASP A 715 -2.86 15.91 26.47
N HIS A 716 -1.79 15.28 26.00
CA HIS A 716 -1.70 13.82 25.89
C HIS A 716 -1.53 13.13 27.25
N ARG A 717 -1.18 13.84 28.32
CA ARG A 717 -0.83 13.26 29.64
C ARG A 717 -1.84 12.27 30.18
N ARG A 718 -3.13 12.56 29.97
CA ARG A 718 -4.27 11.76 30.47
C ARG A 718 -5.27 11.43 29.36
N MET A 719 -4.89 11.71 28.11
CA MET A 719 -5.75 11.45 26.97
C MET A 719 -5.76 9.94 26.68
N PRO A 720 -6.92 9.33 26.39
CA PRO A 720 -6.97 7.95 25.93
C PRO A 720 -6.03 7.74 24.73
N LEU A 721 -5.31 6.62 24.71
CA LEU A 721 -4.27 6.33 23.72
C LEU A 721 -4.71 6.60 22.27
N LEU A 722 -5.85 6.06 21.85
CA LEU A 722 -6.35 6.22 20.47
C LEU A 722 -6.68 7.68 20.12
N ALA A 723 -7.08 8.49 21.10
CA ALA A 723 -7.29 9.92 20.91
C ALA A 723 -5.95 10.69 20.81
N ALA A 724 -4.96 10.35 21.65
CA ALA A 724 -3.61 10.91 21.52
C ALA A 724 -2.98 10.57 20.16
N LEU A 725 -3.11 9.32 19.71
CA LEU A 725 -2.68 8.90 18.37
C LEU A 725 -3.45 9.62 17.25
N SER A 726 -4.72 9.97 17.48
CA SER A 726 -5.51 10.78 16.55
C SER A 726 -4.93 12.15 16.32
N GLU A 727 -4.40 12.77 17.37
CA GLU A 727 -3.77 14.07 17.28
C GLU A 727 -2.33 13.98 16.75
N VAL A 728 -1.58 12.94 17.14
CA VAL A 728 -0.23 12.72 16.61
C VAL A 728 -0.23 12.57 15.08
N ALA A 729 -1.29 12.01 14.50
CA ALA A 729 -1.39 11.88 13.05
C ALA A 729 -1.27 13.22 12.30
N GLY A 730 -1.63 14.34 12.92
CA GLY A 730 -1.48 15.67 12.34
C GLY A 730 -0.21 16.41 12.75
N LEU A 731 0.62 15.85 13.65
CA LEU A 731 1.82 16.52 14.17
C LEU A 731 3.08 16.29 13.34
N GLU A 732 2.98 15.63 12.17
CA GLU A 732 4.13 15.41 11.28
C GLU A 732 5.27 14.60 11.93
N LEU A 733 4.94 13.66 12.82
CA LEU A 733 5.90 12.80 13.51
C LEU A 733 6.21 11.54 12.70
N ASP A 734 7.47 11.12 12.71
CA ASP A 734 7.92 9.86 12.07
C ASP A 734 7.95 8.70 13.06
N GLU A 735 8.04 9.00 14.35
CA GLU A 735 8.18 8.02 15.42
C GLU A 735 7.46 8.48 16.68
N ILE A 736 6.87 7.53 17.40
CA ILE A 736 6.30 7.75 18.73
C ILE A 736 6.93 6.73 19.68
N TYR A 737 7.35 7.20 20.84
CA TYR A 737 7.78 6.35 21.93
C TYR A 737 6.75 6.39 23.06
N PHE A 738 6.41 5.23 23.63
CA PHE A 738 5.79 5.23 24.95
C PHE A 738 6.81 5.76 25.95
N GLY A 739 6.57 6.94 26.52
CA GLY A 739 7.48 7.56 27.49
C GLY A 739 7.50 6.83 28.83
N ASP A 740 6.42 6.14 29.17
CA ASP A 740 6.36 5.25 30.33
C ASP A 740 7.04 3.90 30.04
N ALA A 741 7.47 3.24 31.11
CA ALA A 741 8.42 2.14 31.01
C ALA A 741 7.80 0.84 30.46
N TYR A 742 6.63 0.44 30.93
CA TYR A 742 6.02 -0.84 30.59
C TYR A 742 4.64 -0.62 29.98
N VAL A 743 4.61 -0.44 28.65
CA VAL A 743 3.35 -0.35 27.91
C VAL A 743 2.57 -1.66 28.03
N GLY A 744 1.24 -1.58 28.21
CA GLY A 744 0.38 -2.76 28.21
C GLY A 744 0.29 -3.41 26.82
N GLU A 745 0.06 -4.72 26.77
CA GLU A 745 -0.10 -5.45 25.49
C GLU A 745 -1.25 -4.90 24.65
N ASP A 746 -2.40 -4.60 25.28
CA ASP A 746 -3.57 -4.03 24.61
C ASP A 746 -3.28 -2.63 24.03
N GLU A 747 -2.50 -1.82 24.75
CA GLU A 747 -2.07 -0.51 24.27
C GLU A 747 -1.13 -0.63 23.08
N LEU A 748 -0.22 -1.59 23.13
CA LEU A 748 0.72 -1.84 22.05
C LEU A 748 -0.01 -2.31 20.79
N ALA A 749 -0.93 -3.26 20.93
CA ALA A 749 -1.77 -3.74 19.85
C ALA A 749 -2.63 -2.61 19.26
N ALA A 750 -3.22 -1.76 20.10
CA ALA A 750 -4.00 -0.61 19.66
C ALA A 750 -3.16 0.42 18.91
N ALA A 751 -1.95 0.72 19.38
CA ALA A 751 -1.03 1.66 18.72
C ALA A 751 -0.55 1.14 17.36
N LEU A 752 -0.24 -0.15 17.26
CA LEU A 752 0.17 -0.80 16.01
C LEU A 752 -0.99 -0.95 15.00
N ALA A 753 -2.22 -1.11 15.49
CA ALA A 753 -3.41 -1.18 14.66
C ALA A 753 -3.93 0.20 14.21
N TYR A 754 -3.51 1.28 14.86
CA TYR A 754 -3.98 2.62 14.55
C TYR A 754 -3.51 3.08 13.17
N ASP A 755 -4.46 3.34 12.28
CA ASP A 755 -4.20 3.57 10.86
C ASP A 755 -4.44 5.01 10.39
N GLY A 756 -4.79 5.93 11.30
CA GLY A 756 -5.04 7.34 10.97
C GLY A 756 -6.36 7.63 10.25
N LYS A 757 -7.21 6.63 9.92
CA LYS A 757 -8.46 6.86 9.18
C LYS A 757 -9.55 7.48 10.04
N THR A 758 -9.65 7.03 11.29
CA THR A 758 -10.71 7.41 12.22
C THR A 758 -10.14 8.28 13.33
N VAL A 759 -10.74 9.46 13.52
CA VAL A 759 -10.43 10.34 14.65
C VAL A 759 -11.20 9.83 15.88
N TYR A 760 -10.48 9.50 16.94
CA TYR A 760 -11.09 9.06 18.19
C TYR A 760 -11.33 10.25 19.11
N VAL A 761 -12.57 10.37 19.58
CA VAL A 761 -13.08 11.54 20.29
C VAL A 761 -13.47 11.12 21.71
N PRO A 762 -12.69 11.46 22.75
CA PRO A 762 -13.10 11.22 24.12
C PRO A 762 -14.42 11.95 24.44
N LEU A 763 -15.34 11.27 25.11
CA LEU A 763 -16.69 11.76 25.40
C LEU A 763 -17.03 11.54 26.88
N ALA A 764 -17.35 12.63 27.57
CA ALA A 764 -17.96 12.59 28.89
C ALA A 764 -19.48 12.71 28.73
N LEU A 765 -20.22 11.67 29.12
CA LEU A 765 -21.67 11.66 29.04
C LEU A 765 -22.31 12.43 30.20
N TYR A 766 -23.37 13.17 29.91
CA TYR A 766 -24.21 13.76 30.95
C TYR A 766 -25.16 12.72 31.55
N PRO A 767 -25.69 12.91 32.78
CA PRO A 767 -26.57 11.93 33.40
C PRO A 767 -27.85 11.63 32.58
N GLY A 768 -28.36 10.40 32.71
CA GLY A 768 -29.65 10.01 32.15
C GLY A 768 -29.64 9.62 30.67
N ILE A 769 -28.46 9.29 30.10
CA ILE A 769 -28.36 8.73 28.73
C ILE A 769 -28.96 7.32 28.70
N THR A 770 -29.77 7.03 27.69
CA THR A 770 -30.31 5.68 27.47
C THR A 770 -29.28 4.77 26.80
N ASP A 771 -29.39 3.45 26.98
CA ASP A 771 -28.52 2.49 26.31
C ASP A 771 -28.57 2.61 24.78
N ASN A 772 -29.73 2.97 24.22
CA ASN A 772 -29.88 3.22 22.80
C ASN A 772 -29.04 4.44 22.35
N GLU A 773 -29.10 5.56 23.07
CA GLU A 773 -28.26 6.72 22.78
C GLU A 773 -26.77 6.41 22.98
N LYS A 774 -26.39 5.64 24.02
CA LYS A 774 -25.01 5.18 24.24
C LYS A 774 -24.53 4.34 23.05
N ALA A 775 -25.34 3.37 22.61
CA ALA A 775 -25.03 2.52 21.47
C ALA A 775 -24.95 3.30 20.15
N MET A 776 -25.70 4.40 20.01
CA MET A 776 -25.62 5.29 18.84
C MET A 776 -24.31 6.07 18.80
N LEU A 777 -23.90 6.64 19.94
CA LEU A 777 -22.67 7.41 20.07
C LEU A 777 -21.42 6.53 19.87
N LEU A 778 -21.47 5.26 20.28
CA LEU A 778 -20.33 4.35 20.15
C LEU A 778 -20.11 3.79 18.72
N ARG A 779 -20.97 4.14 17.76
CA ARG A 779 -20.79 3.76 16.34
C ARG A 779 -19.65 4.54 15.71
N GLU A 780 -19.10 3.99 14.64
CA GLU A 780 -18.26 4.79 13.75
C GLU A 780 -19.15 5.78 12.98
N HIS A 781 -18.79 7.05 13.04
CA HIS A 781 -19.46 8.15 12.37
C HIS A 781 -18.60 8.67 11.22
N ARG A 782 -19.22 9.41 10.31
CA ARG A 782 -18.52 10.13 9.25
C ARG A 782 -19.08 11.54 9.17
N ASN A 783 -18.20 12.55 9.17
CA ASN A 783 -18.64 13.93 9.00
C ASN A 783 -19.24 14.11 7.60
N ARG A 784 -20.41 14.72 7.51
CA ARG A 784 -21.11 14.90 6.22
C ARG A 784 -20.35 15.87 5.30
N LEU A 785 -20.55 15.70 3.99
CA LEU A 785 -19.94 16.56 2.97
C LEU A 785 -20.57 17.96 2.93
N ASP A 786 -21.82 18.10 3.39
CA ASP A 786 -22.57 19.36 3.52
C ASP A 786 -22.40 20.01 4.91
N ALA A 787 -21.36 19.66 5.67
CA ALA A 787 -21.13 20.21 7.01
C ALA A 787 -20.97 21.74 6.99
N THR A 788 -21.49 22.36 8.05
CA THR A 788 -21.50 23.81 8.30
C THR A 788 -20.42 24.18 9.34
N PRO A 789 -20.03 25.46 9.51
CA PRO A 789 -19.00 25.83 10.47
C PRO A 789 -19.46 25.73 11.95
N TYR A 790 -20.75 25.51 12.20
CA TYR A 790 -21.32 25.57 13.56
C TYR A 790 -21.28 24.23 14.30
N PHE A 791 -21.22 23.11 13.58
CA PHE A 791 -21.10 21.77 14.15
C PHE A 791 -20.67 20.72 13.13
N ILE A 792 -19.96 19.71 13.63
CA ILE A 792 -19.65 18.47 12.91
C ILE A 792 -20.88 17.57 12.95
N ARG A 793 -21.36 17.14 11.79
CA ARG A 793 -22.63 16.40 11.65
C ARG A 793 -22.38 14.99 11.14
N SER A 794 -22.86 13.99 11.87
CA SER A 794 -22.72 12.58 11.48
C SER A 794 -23.60 12.22 10.28
N SER A 795 -23.09 11.42 9.35
CA SER A 795 -23.88 10.83 8.26
C SER A 795 -24.64 9.56 8.68
N VAL A 796 -24.37 9.05 9.88
CA VAL A 796 -25.02 7.84 10.44
C VAL A 796 -26.12 8.29 11.40
N ARG A 797 -27.30 7.67 11.27
CA ARG A 797 -28.45 7.92 12.15
C ARG A 797 -29.13 6.61 12.54
N SER A 798 -29.74 6.58 13.72
CA SER A 798 -30.59 5.46 14.16
C SER A 798 -32.05 5.70 13.76
N ARG A 799 -32.78 4.63 13.44
CA ARG A 799 -34.23 4.67 13.18
C ARG A 799 -35.04 3.85 14.18
N ASP A 800 -34.37 3.21 15.14
CA ASP A 800 -34.90 1.98 15.75
C ASP A 800 -35.68 2.23 17.07
N ALA A 801 -35.73 3.46 17.58
CA ALA A 801 -36.61 3.86 18.70
C ALA A 801 -36.82 5.38 18.78
N ALA A 802 -37.95 5.81 19.37
CA ALA A 802 -38.22 7.22 19.66
C ALA A 802 -37.31 7.75 20.79
N ILE A 803 -36.57 8.82 20.51
CA ILE A 803 -35.67 9.52 21.43
C ILE A 803 -36.47 10.66 22.04
N LYS A 804 -36.83 10.56 23.31
CA LYS A 804 -37.65 11.59 23.98
C LYS A 804 -36.85 12.88 24.20
N PRO A 805 -37.51 14.06 24.17
CA PRO A 805 -36.86 15.32 24.52
C PRO A 805 -36.35 15.31 25.96
N ARG A 806 -35.07 15.62 26.14
CA ARG A 806 -34.41 15.76 27.45
C ARG A 806 -33.15 16.61 27.32
N ASN A 807 -32.82 17.35 28.36
CA ASN A 807 -31.67 18.25 28.37
C ASN A 807 -31.57 19.14 27.10
N THR A 808 -32.70 19.74 26.73
CA THR A 808 -32.84 20.57 25.53
C THR A 808 -32.44 22.01 25.81
N VAL A 809 -31.20 22.18 26.27
CA VAL A 809 -30.62 23.45 26.73
C VAL A 809 -29.79 24.11 25.61
N ALA A 810 -29.20 25.27 25.90
CA ALA A 810 -28.22 25.87 24.99
C ALA A 810 -27.07 24.89 24.72
N ARG A 811 -26.58 24.87 23.49
CA ARG A 811 -25.60 23.90 23.00
C ARG A 811 -24.25 24.61 22.93
N GLY A 812 -23.40 24.32 23.90
CA GLY A 812 -22.09 24.95 24.03
C GLY A 812 -21.02 24.34 23.14
N LEU A 813 -19.88 25.02 23.01
CA LEU A 813 -18.69 24.49 22.34
C LEU A 813 -18.29 23.09 22.84
N CYS A 814 -17.98 22.19 21.89
CA CYS A 814 -17.65 20.78 22.09
C CYS A 814 -18.76 19.92 22.71
N GLU A 815 -19.96 20.45 22.92
CA GLU A 815 -21.07 19.61 23.36
C GLU A 815 -21.51 18.66 22.24
N VAL A 816 -21.84 17.44 22.65
CA VAL A 816 -22.35 16.40 21.76
C VAL A 816 -23.85 16.35 21.90
N THR A 817 -24.53 16.29 20.77
CA THR A 817 -25.98 16.37 20.68
C THR A 817 -26.56 15.20 19.92
N VAL A 818 -27.80 14.85 20.25
CA VAL A 818 -28.62 13.88 19.53
C VAL A 818 -29.98 14.49 19.25
N ASP A 819 -30.40 14.50 17.99
CA ASP A 819 -31.72 14.98 17.60
C ASP A 819 -32.83 14.04 18.12
N ASN A 820 -33.83 14.60 18.80
CA ASN A 820 -34.91 13.86 19.43
C ASN A 820 -36.14 13.70 18.51
N GLU A 821 -37.18 13.03 18.99
CA GLU A 821 -38.38 12.68 18.20
C GLU A 821 -39.11 13.90 17.61
N LEU A 822 -38.97 15.08 18.22
CA LEU A 822 -39.59 16.31 17.72
C LEU A 822 -38.93 16.82 16.43
N PHE A 823 -37.75 16.29 16.05
CA PHE A 823 -37.12 16.53 14.74
C PHE A 823 -37.66 15.61 13.62
N GLY A 824 -38.57 14.69 13.95
CA GLY A 824 -39.25 13.80 13.01
C GLY A 824 -38.26 12.93 12.23
N ARG A 825 -38.22 13.09 10.90
CA ARG A 825 -37.34 12.28 10.03
C ARG A 825 -35.84 12.45 10.31
N TYR A 826 -35.44 13.46 11.07
CA TYR A 826 -34.05 13.76 11.44
C TYR A 826 -33.65 13.24 12.82
N GLN A 827 -34.58 12.62 13.56
CA GLN A 827 -34.26 11.98 14.83
C GLN A 827 -33.04 11.06 14.74
N GLY A 828 -32.25 11.08 15.80
CA GLY A 828 -31.11 10.20 16.01
C GLY A 828 -29.86 10.59 15.23
N GLU A 829 -29.82 11.82 14.72
CA GLU A 829 -28.62 12.41 14.15
C GLU A 829 -27.72 12.93 15.27
N VAL A 830 -26.41 12.65 15.15
CA VAL A 830 -25.39 12.99 16.14
C VAL A 830 -24.56 14.17 15.63
N ALA A 831 -24.29 15.15 16.49
CA ALA A 831 -23.42 16.27 16.15
C ALA A 831 -22.51 16.71 17.31
N ILE A 832 -21.31 17.20 16.97
CA ILE A 832 -20.36 17.85 17.90
C ILE A 832 -20.40 19.35 17.60
N MET A 833 -20.69 20.18 18.60
CA MET A 833 -20.75 21.62 18.43
C MET A 833 -19.35 22.21 18.27
N THR A 834 -19.18 23.10 17.29
CA THR A 834 -17.95 23.88 17.07
C THR A 834 -18.17 25.37 17.34
N SER A 835 -19.36 25.74 17.82
CA SER A 835 -19.75 27.09 18.23
C SER A 835 -20.93 27.02 19.19
N ASP A 836 -21.13 28.06 19.99
CA ASP A 836 -22.30 28.14 20.87
C ASP A 836 -23.58 28.40 20.07
N LEU A 837 -24.61 27.59 20.32
CA LEU A 837 -25.93 27.70 19.69
C LEU A 837 -27.04 27.80 20.74
N PRO A 838 -28.13 28.52 20.44
CA PRO A 838 -29.25 28.65 21.38
C PRO A 838 -29.93 27.30 21.62
N ALA A 839 -30.70 27.24 22.71
CA ALA A 839 -31.49 26.07 23.06
C ALA A 839 -32.48 25.70 21.96
N ASP A 840 -32.64 24.40 21.72
CA ASP A 840 -33.64 23.87 20.80
C ASP A 840 -34.33 22.66 21.45
N ARG A 841 -35.64 22.78 21.67
CA ARG A 841 -36.48 21.72 22.26
C ARG A 841 -36.40 20.37 21.51
N ARG A 842 -35.92 20.37 20.26
CA ARG A 842 -35.80 19.19 19.42
C ARG A 842 -34.42 18.51 19.51
N VAL A 843 -33.45 19.11 20.21
CA VAL A 843 -32.08 18.60 20.33
C VAL A 843 -31.76 18.28 21.77
N ASN A 844 -31.31 17.07 22.05
CA ASN A 844 -30.82 16.69 23.36
C ASN A 844 -29.30 16.93 23.43
N VAL A 845 -28.82 17.63 24.46
CA VAL A 845 -27.39 17.67 24.78
C VAL A 845 -27.05 16.43 25.61
N VAL A 846 -26.18 15.56 25.09
CA VAL A 846 -25.92 14.22 25.67
C VAL A 846 -24.56 14.08 26.33
N GLY A 847 -23.67 15.05 26.15
CA GLY A 847 -22.36 15.03 26.76
C GLY A 847 -21.44 16.09 26.18
N LYS A 848 -20.17 16.01 26.55
CA LYS A 848 -19.13 16.91 26.08
C LYS A 848 -17.94 16.13 25.55
N ALA A 849 -17.54 16.44 24.32
CA ALA A 849 -16.32 15.92 23.73
C ALA A 849 -15.12 16.57 24.44
N ILE A 850 -14.22 15.75 24.98
CA ILE A 850 -12.95 16.19 25.57
C ILE A 850 -11.92 16.14 24.46
N VAL A 851 -11.92 17.17 23.63
CA VAL A 851 -11.09 17.28 22.44
C VAL A 851 -10.40 18.63 22.40
N THR A 852 -9.20 18.62 21.84
CA THR A 852 -8.47 19.84 21.51
C THR A 852 -9.02 20.44 20.22
N ASP A 853 -8.74 21.73 19.98
CA ASP A 853 -9.03 22.37 18.69
C ASP A 853 -8.33 21.62 17.54
N PHE A 854 -7.16 21.03 17.82
CA PHE A 854 -6.42 20.22 16.88
C PHE A 854 -7.23 19.00 16.42
N ALA A 855 -7.75 18.21 17.35
CA ALA A 855 -8.58 17.04 17.05
C ALA A 855 -9.88 17.41 16.32
N ILE A 856 -10.54 18.51 16.70
CA ILE A 856 -11.76 18.98 16.02
C ILE A 856 -11.47 19.33 14.56
N ASN A 857 -10.37 20.04 14.29
CA ASN A 857 -9.99 20.43 12.94
C ASN A 857 -9.67 19.23 12.03
N GLU A 858 -9.23 18.10 12.61
CA GLU A 858 -8.99 16.87 11.85
C GLU A 858 -10.28 16.15 11.42
N ILE A 859 -11.44 16.42 12.04
CA ILE A 859 -12.74 15.86 11.65
C ILE A 859 -13.31 16.65 10.44
N ARG A 860 -12.52 16.73 9.37
CA ARG A 860 -12.91 17.37 8.11
C ARG A 860 -14.06 16.64 7.41
N LYS A 861 -14.69 17.30 6.44
CA LYS A 861 -15.80 16.74 5.64
C LYS A 861 -15.42 15.36 5.08
N GLY A 862 -16.26 14.36 5.33
CA GLY A 862 -16.03 12.97 4.91
C GLY A 862 -15.08 12.17 5.81
N LYS A 863 -14.40 12.77 6.80
CA LYS A 863 -13.53 12.06 7.74
C LYS A 863 -14.36 11.19 8.69
N LYS A 864 -13.85 9.99 9.00
CA LYS A 864 -14.43 9.10 10.01
C LYS A 864 -14.06 9.59 11.41
N PHE A 865 -14.98 9.48 12.35
CA PHE A 865 -14.72 9.72 13.76
C PHE A 865 -15.50 8.73 14.64
N LYS A 866 -15.00 8.45 15.83
CA LYS A 866 -15.65 7.52 16.78
C LYS A 866 -15.49 8.05 18.19
N PHE A 867 -16.57 8.03 18.98
CA PHE A 867 -16.49 8.43 20.37
C PHE A 867 -15.90 7.32 21.23
N ILE A 868 -15.09 7.70 22.22
CA ILE A 868 -14.59 6.81 23.29
C ILE A 868 -15.08 7.40 24.61
N LEU A 869 -15.76 6.60 25.42
CA LEU A 869 -16.29 7.08 26.69
C LEU A 869 -15.18 7.25 27.73
N THR A 870 -15.33 8.26 28.58
CA THR A 870 -14.39 8.60 29.66
C THR A 870 -15.13 8.83 30.98
N GLY A 871 -14.50 8.51 32.11
CA GLY A 871 -15.05 8.67 33.46
C GLY A 871 -15.87 7.47 33.96
N GLU A 872 -16.53 7.59 35.13
CA GLU A 872 -17.27 6.51 35.83
C GLU A 872 -18.43 5.89 35.02
N ASN A 873 -18.79 6.48 33.88
CA ASN A 873 -19.83 6.01 32.96
C ASN A 873 -19.29 5.17 31.78
N SER A 874 -17.97 4.89 31.75
CA SER A 874 -17.30 4.08 30.71
C SER A 874 -17.84 2.66 30.67
#